data_AF-A0A661YYM9-F1
#
_entry.id   AF-A0A661YYM9-F1
#
_cell.length_a   1.000
_cell.length_b   1.000
_cell.length_c   1.000
_cell.angle_alpha   90.00
_cell.angle_beta   90.00
_cell.angle_gamma   90.00
#
_symmetry.space_group_name_H-M   'P 1'
#
loop_
_entity.id
_entity.type
_entity.pdbx_description
1 polymer ?
#
loop_
_entity_poly.entity_id
_entity_poly.type
_entity_poly.pdbx_seq_one_letter_code
_entity_poly.pdbx_strand_id
1 'polypeptide(L)'
;EHPAVIEVCRFLETKGFEVTYLPVNADGVVEEENLKLAIKSSTILVSIMHANNEVGVIQPIAQLVKIAKANNIAFHTDAAQSVGKIEVDVQTMDVDLLTIAAHKFYGPKGIGALYIANGIKLEKLIHGADHERNLRAGTENILEIVGMGKASEVAKRDLQKNINSNTELRNFLESNLSIAFPNIKINGIGVKRLPNTSSISFPKVEANTLIASMQGVAASAGAACHTDSIDVSTVLEAMAIPLDYAMGTIRFSVGKYTTKEEIIIAMKEVKNKVKELTKDKEVIIDVPTMIAHDDVRLTNFTSGGGCACKLRPQDLEKVLKKLDKPTDAKVLVGKESSDDACVYSLTDDLALVQTLDFFTPIVDDPYYFGAIAATNALSDIYAMGAKPIFALNIVGFPQNRLPLTILEEILRGAQDKAKEAGINILGGHSIDDNEPKYGMVVSGVIHPDKIMQNIGAHNGDMLILTKPIGTGIISSAVKKGVVSDKTRDFVTQQMATLNRIASETMLKYDVHAATDVTGFGLLGHLREMVMNTEVGAELDFNKVPFFDDARKFATAGIIPAGSKNNLKWVNDDIIFDAQLSDVDKILLADAQTSGGLLIAVNPNEADELLSELLNKGLKASLIGKFSDANPGKIRVLL
;
A
#
# COMPACT_ATOMS: atom_id res chain seq x y z
N GLU A 1 21.95 -4.72 -17.63
CA GLU A 1 23.17 -4.84 -16.81
C GLU A 1 22.76 -4.86 -15.32
N HIS A 2 23.58 -5.37 -14.39
CA HIS A 2 23.24 -5.38 -12.96
C HIS A 2 23.35 -3.97 -12.33
N PRO A 3 22.53 -3.59 -11.33
CA PRO A 3 22.62 -2.28 -10.68
C PRO A 3 24.01 -1.93 -10.13
N ALA A 4 24.78 -2.93 -9.67
CA ALA A 4 26.15 -2.74 -9.19
C ALA A 4 27.11 -2.20 -10.26
N VAL A 5 26.78 -2.32 -11.54
CA VAL A 5 27.52 -1.73 -12.67
C VAL A 5 26.79 -0.50 -13.20
N ILE A 6 25.47 -0.57 -13.40
CA ILE A 6 24.68 0.57 -13.93
C ILE A 6 24.80 1.82 -13.07
N GLU A 7 24.71 1.70 -11.74
CA GLU A 7 24.81 2.87 -10.85
C GLU A 7 26.20 3.50 -10.87
N VAL A 8 27.24 2.70 -11.11
CA VAL A 8 28.61 3.21 -11.29
C VAL A 8 28.71 3.97 -12.61
N CYS A 9 28.13 3.44 -13.70
CA CYS A 9 28.07 4.16 -14.97
C CYS A 9 27.32 5.50 -14.83
N ARG A 10 26.15 5.51 -14.18
CA ARG A 10 25.39 6.74 -13.88
C ARG A 10 26.21 7.74 -13.09
N PHE A 11 26.95 7.28 -12.08
CA PHE A 11 27.88 8.14 -11.35
C PHE A 11 28.99 8.71 -12.24
N LEU A 12 29.58 7.91 -13.12
CA LEU A 12 30.63 8.37 -14.06
C LEU A 12 30.09 9.38 -15.07
N GLU A 13 28.83 9.28 -15.49
CA GLU A 13 28.17 10.31 -16.32
C GLU A 13 28.21 11.69 -15.62
N THR A 14 28.01 11.74 -14.29
CA THR A 14 28.15 12.99 -13.51
C THR A 14 29.59 13.52 -13.44
N LYS A 15 30.59 12.70 -13.79
CA LYS A 15 32.01 13.06 -13.85
C LYS A 15 32.46 13.44 -15.26
N GLY A 16 31.54 13.55 -16.21
CA GLY A 16 31.82 13.95 -17.58
C GLY A 16 32.20 12.79 -18.51
N PHE A 17 32.03 11.54 -18.06
CA PHE A 17 32.15 10.38 -18.95
C PHE A 17 30.88 10.27 -19.80
N GLU A 18 31.04 9.87 -21.05
CA GLU A 18 29.93 9.53 -21.93
C GLU A 18 29.67 8.01 -21.85
N VAL A 19 28.43 7.62 -21.56
CA VAL A 19 28.04 6.20 -21.46
C VAL A 19 27.01 5.88 -22.55
N THR A 20 27.26 4.81 -23.31
CA THR A 20 26.29 4.24 -24.24
C THR A 20 25.72 2.96 -23.64
N TYR A 21 24.40 2.92 -23.42
CA TYR A 21 23.71 1.71 -22.96
C TYR A 21 23.30 0.83 -24.16
N LEU A 22 23.83 -0.38 -24.22
CA LEU A 22 23.53 -1.32 -25.31
C LEU A 22 22.16 -1.98 -25.12
N PRO A 23 21.34 -2.07 -26.17
CA PRO A 23 20.11 -2.85 -26.14
C PRO A 23 20.39 -4.35 -26.20
N VAL A 24 19.39 -5.15 -25.86
CA VAL A 24 19.35 -6.60 -26.11
C VAL A 24 18.21 -6.91 -27.07
N ASN A 25 18.26 -8.06 -27.73
CA ASN A 25 17.12 -8.55 -28.50
C ASN A 25 16.03 -9.14 -27.58
N ALA A 26 14.93 -9.61 -28.19
CA ALA A 26 13.78 -10.16 -27.45
C ALA A 26 14.10 -11.40 -26.59
N ASP A 27 15.21 -12.08 -26.87
CA ASP A 27 15.71 -13.22 -26.11
C ASP A 27 16.71 -12.81 -25.02
N GLY A 28 17.00 -11.51 -24.89
CA GLY A 28 17.88 -10.95 -23.86
C GLY A 28 19.36 -11.06 -24.20
N VAL A 29 19.72 -11.26 -25.46
CA VAL A 29 21.11 -11.37 -25.93
C VAL A 29 21.59 -10.04 -26.52
N VAL A 30 22.82 -9.63 -26.17
CA VAL A 30 23.51 -8.51 -26.80
C VAL A 30 24.06 -8.96 -28.15
N GLU A 31 23.67 -8.26 -29.21
CA GLU A 31 24.08 -8.59 -30.58
C GLU A 31 25.38 -7.87 -30.96
N GLU A 32 26.24 -8.56 -31.71
CA GLU A 32 27.53 -8.03 -32.16
C GLU A 32 27.41 -6.73 -32.95
N GLU A 33 26.37 -6.61 -33.78
CA GLU A 33 26.14 -5.41 -34.60
C GLU A 33 25.80 -4.18 -33.74
N ASN A 34 25.01 -4.35 -32.67
CA ASN A 34 24.70 -3.26 -31.74
C ASN A 34 25.97 -2.75 -31.04
N LEU A 35 26.88 -3.65 -30.66
CA LEU A 35 28.18 -3.24 -30.10
C LEU A 35 29.03 -2.50 -31.14
N LYS A 36 29.13 -3.01 -32.37
CA LYS A 36 29.91 -2.35 -33.45
C LYS A 36 29.41 -0.93 -33.73
N LEU A 37 28.09 -0.74 -33.77
CA LEU A 37 27.46 0.57 -34.01
C LEU A 37 27.63 1.55 -32.84
N ALA A 38 27.71 1.04 -31.60
CA ALA A 38 27.84 1.85 -30.40
C ALA A 38 29.27 2.34 -30.12
N ILE A 39 30.28 1.69 -30.71
CA ILE A 39 31.69 2.06 -30.52
C ILE A 39 31.98 3.42 -31.15
N LYS A 40 32.58 4.30 -30.36
CA LYS A 40 33.07 5.62 -30.77
C LYS A 40 34.59 5.65 -30.67
N SER A 41 35.23 6.63 -31.31
CA SER A 41 36.68 6.84 -31.18
C SER A 41 37.14 7.17 -29.75
N SER A 42 36.22 7.64 -28.90
CA SER A 42 36.43 7.93 -27.48
C SER A 42 36.11 6.76 -26.55
N THR A 43 35.64 5.62 -27.05
CA THR A 43 35.25 4.48 -26.21
C THR A 43 36.49 3.81 -25.61
N ILE A 44 36.56 3.75 -24.28
CA ILE A 44 37.71 3.17 -23.54
C ILE A 44 37.40 1.85 -22.84
N LEU A 45 36.12 1.57 -22.56
CA LEU A 45 35.68 0.40 -21.81
C LEU A 45 34.32 -0.09 -22.33
N VAL A 46 34.21 -1.39 -22.54
CA VAL A 46 32.94 -2.11 -22.71
C VAL A 46 32.71 -2.96 -21.47
N SER A 47 31.53 -2.87 -20.86
CA SER A 47 31.16 -3.68 -19.70
C SER A 47 29.86 -4.44 -19.98
N ILE A 48 29.89 -5.77 -19.92
CA ILE A 48 28.73 -6.62 -20.20
C ILE A 48 28.66 -7.77 -19.18
N MET A 49 27.54 -7.87 -18.45
CA MET A 49 27.22 -9.00 -17.57
C MET A 49 27.29 -10.32 -18.32
N HIS A 50 28.06 -11.28 -17.81
CA HIS A 50 28.20 -12.58 -18.44
C HIS A 50 26.88 -13.37 -18.43
N ALA A 51 26.17 -13.37 -17.31
CA ALA A 51 24.88 -14.05 -17.18
C ALA A 51 23.87 -13.18 -16.43
N ASN A 52 22.70 -12.97 -17.04
CA ASN A 52 21.68 -12.10 -16.47
C ASN A 52 21.08 -12.67 -15.18
N ASN A 53 21.04 -11.87 -14.11
CA ASN A 53 20.54 -12.29 -12.79
C ASN A 53 19.02 -12.56 -12.74
N GLU A 54 18.27 -12.11 -13.74
CA GLU A 54 16.82 -12.20 -13.81
C GLU A 54 16.36 -13.31 -14.74
N VAL A 55 16.74 -13.22 -16.03
CA VAL A 55 16.33 -14.19 -17.06
C VAL A 55 17.30 -15.36 -17.23
N GLY A 56 18.49 -15.28 -16.61
CA GLY A 56 19.52 -16.32 -16.68
C GLY A 56 20.26 -16.38 -18.03
N VAL A 57 19.91 -15.55 -19.01
CA VAL A 57 20.53 -15.53 -20.35
C VAL A 57 22.03 -15.26 -20.25
N ILE A 58 22.82 -16.06 -20.96
CA ILE A 58 24.28 -16.01 -21.00
C ILE A 58 24.72 -15.27 -22.25
N GLN A 59 25.49 -14.20 -22.09
CA GLN A 59 25.97 -13.36 -23.17
C GLN A 59 27.16 -13.99 -23.92
N PRO A 60 27.31 -13.76 -25.22
CA PRO A 60 28.41 -14.27 -26.05
C PRO A 60 29.70 -13.45 -25.83
N ILE A 61 30.23 -13.47 -24.60
CA ILE A 61 31.34 -12.59 -24.19
C ILE A 61 32.58 -12.76 -25.07
N ALA A 62 32.99 -13.99 -25.39
CA ALA A 62 34.18 -14.23 -26.22
C ALA A 62 34.06 -13.62 -27.63
N GLN A 63 32.85 -13.55 -28.20
CA GLN A 63 32.60 -12.88 -29.47
C GLN A 63 32.69 -11.35 -29.32
N LEU A 64 32.04 -10.81 -28.29
CA LEU A 64 31.99 -9.36 -28.04
C LEU A 64 33.38 -8.78 -27.69
N VAL A 65 34.19 -9.55 -26.97
CA VAL A 65 35.60 -9.22 -26.65
C VAL A 65 36.42 -9.04 -27.93
N LYS A 66 36.25 -9.90 -28.95
CA LYS A 66 37.00 -9.76 -30.22
C LYS A 66 36.74 -8.42 -30.89
N ILE A 67 35.51 -7.92 -30.80
CA ILE A 67 35.12 -6.61 -31.36
C ILE A 67 35.80 -5.48 -30.57
N ALA A 68 35.79 -5.53 -29.24
CA ALA A 68 36.45 -4.53 -28.40
C ALA A 68 37.97 -4.51 -28.65
N LYS A 69 38.61 -5.67 -28.69
CA LYS A 69 40.06 -5.79 -28.97
C LYS A 69 40.45 -5.31 -30.35
N ALA A 70 39.66 -5.59 -31.38
CA ALA A 70 39.89 -5.06 -32.72
C ALA A 70 39.89 -3.53 -32.77
N ASN A 71 39.26 -2.87 -31.79
CA ASN A 71 39.20 -1.42 -31.64
C ASN A 71 40.09 -0.89 -30.50
N ASN A 72 40.93 -1.74 -29.89
CA ASN A 72 41.80 -1.41 -28.76
C ASN A 72 41.05 -0.84 -27.53
N ILE A 73 39.89 -1.43 -27.22
CA ILE A 73 38.99 -1.05 -26.11
C ILE A 73 39.09 -2.13 -25.02
N ALA A 74 39.19 -1.73 -23.75
CA ALA A 74 39.18 -2.67 -22.65
C ALA A 74 37.79 -3.32 -22.48
N PHE A 75 37.76 -4.59 -22.08
CA PHE A 75 36.51 -5.33 -21.85
C PHE A 75 36.39 -5.85 -20.43
N HIS A 76 35.36 -5.40 -19.72
CA HIS A 76 34.93 -5.90 -18.42
C HIS A 76 33.71 -6.81 -18.54
N THR A 77 33.67 -7.88 -17.74
CA THR A 77 32.46 -8.67 -17.56
C THR A 77 32.13 -8.89 -16.09
N ASP A 78 30.87 -8.61 -15.70
CA ASP A 78 30.33 -9.04 -14.42
C ASP A 78 29.96 -10.52 -14.50
N ALA A 79 30.75 -11.37 -13.84
CA ALA A 79 30.55 -12.81 -13.79
C ALA A 79 29.99 -13.30 -12.44
N ALA A 80 29.47 -12.40 -11.59
CA ALA A 80 28.93 -12.75 -10.29
C ALA A 80 27.84 -13.82 -10.37
N GLN A 81 27.05 -13.83 -11.44
CA GLN A 81 25.98 -14.80 -11.63
C GLN A 81 26.36 -16.05 -12.41
N SER A 82 27.54 -16.13 -13.04
CA SER A 82 27.98 -17.26 -13.85
C SER A 82 28.97 -18.16 -13.11
N VAL A 83 29.92 -17.58 -12.38
CA VAL A 83 30.94 -18.33 -11.63
C VAL A 83 30.30 -19.27 -10.62
N GLY A 84 30.73 -20.54 -10.64
CA GLY A 84 30.23 -21.61 -9.78
C GLY A 84 28.90 -22.23 -10.22
N LYS A 85 28.30 -21.75 -11.32
CA LYS A 85 27.10 -22.33 -11.92
C LYS A 85 27.32 -22.82 -13.35
N ILE A 86 28.22 -22.17 -14.09
CA ILE A 86 28.71 -22.60 -15.39
C ILE A 86 30.23 -22.54 -15.42
N GLU A 87 30.84 -23.11 -16.45
CA GLU A 87 32.27 -22.94 -16.71
C GLU A 87 32.55 -21.48 -17.07
N VAL A 88 33.54 -20.90 -16.39
CA VAL A 88 34.02 -19.53 -16.61
C VAL A 88 35.54 -19.60 -16.62
N ASP A 89 36.12 -19.36 -17.79
CA ASP A 89 37.56 -19.38 -17.98
C ASP A 89 37.97 -18.08 -18.69
N VAL A 90 38.73 -17.25 -17.98
CA VAL A 90 39.17 -15.93 -18.44
C VAL A 90 40.09 -16.00 -19.67
N GLN A 91 40.80 -17.11 -19.89
CA GLN A 91 41.65 -17.30 -21.07
C GLN A 91 40.79 -17.60 -22.30
N THR A 92 39.75 -18.44 -22.14
CA THR A 92 38.84 -18.76 -23.26
C THR A 92 37.93 -17.59 -23.62
N MET A 93 37.51 -16.80 -22.63
CA MET A 93 36.69 -15.60 -22.82
C MET A 93 37.51 -14.41 -23.29
N ASP A 94 38.83 -14.42 -23.03
CA ASP A 94 39.81 -13.41 -23.43
C ASP A 94 39.53 -11.99 -22.90
N VAL A 95 38.80 -11.89 -21.78
CA VAL A 95 38.41 -10.62 -21.14
C VAL A 95 39.58 -9.93 -20.44
N ASP A 96 39.53 -8.60 -20.38
CA ASP A 96 40.55 -7.78 -19.71
C ASP A 96 40.30 -7.68 -18.21
N LEU A 97 39.02 -7.62 -17.82
CA LEU A 97 38.56 -7.51 -16.44
C LEU A 97 37.37 -8.45 -16.20
N LEU A 98 37.33 -9.14 -15.05
CA LEU A 98 36.19 -9.98 -14.68
C LEU A 98 35.90 -9.91 -13.18
N THR A 99 34.65 -9.59 -12.83
CA THR A 99 34.22 -9.48 -11.43
C THR A 99 33.54 -10.76 -10.94
N ILE A 100 33.87 -11.20 -9.72
CA ILE A 100 33.23 -12.33 -9.02
C ILE A 100 32.76 -11.92 -7.63
N ALA A 101 31.68 -12.55 -7.14
CA ALA A 101 31.15 -12.35 -5.79
C ALA A 101 30.93 -13.70 -5.08
N ALA A 102 31.62 -13.92 -3.95
CA ALA A 102 31.69 -15.25 -3.31
C ALA A 102 30.32 -15.81 -2.89
N HIS A 103 29.46 -14.96 -2.33
CA HIS A 103 28.13 -15.35 -1.87
C HIS A 103 27.18 -15.84 -2.98
N LYS A 104 27.53 -15.63 -4.27
CA LYS A 104 26.75 -16.14 -5.41
C LYS A 104 27.06 -17.59 -5.77
N PHE A 105 28.15 -18.14 -5.25
CA PHE A 105 28.55 -19.55 -5.38
C PHE A 105 28.81 -20.21 -4.01
N TYR A 106 28.02 -19.82 -3.01
CA TYR A 106 28.03 -20.38 -1.64
C TYR A 106 29.30 -20.11 -0.82
N GLY A 107 30.08 -19.08 -1.19
CA GLY A 107 31.15 -18.55 -0.35
C GLY A 107 30.69 -17.50 0.67
N PRO A 108 31.62 -16.94 1.47
CA PRO A 108 31.31 -15.90 2.45
C PRO A 108 30.69 -14.65 1.81
N LYS A 109 29.80 -13.97 2.55
CA LYS A 109 29.34 -12.61 2.20
C LYS A 109 30.43 -11.62 2.63
N GLY A 110 30.59 -10.52 1.89
CA GLY A 110 31.61 -9.48 2.18
C GLY A 110 32.84 -9.52 1.27
N ILE A 111 33.05 -10.61 0.53
CA ILE A 111 34.23 -10.82 -0.31
C ILE A 111 33.87 -11.09 -1.78
N GLY A 112 34.72 -10.59 -2.67
CA GLY A 112 34.72 -10.83 -4.11
C GLY A 112 36.15 -10.75 -4.65
N ALA A 113 36.28 -10.86 -5.97
CA ALA A 113 37.55 -10.60 -6.64
C ALA A 113 37.32 -9.91 -7.98
N LEU A 114 38.32 -9.12 -8.39
CA LEU A 114 38.46 -8.60 -9.73
C LEU A 114 39.65 -9.29 -10.37
N TYR A 115 39.41 -10.07 -11.42
CA TYR A 115 40.46 -10.52 -12.31
C TYR A 115 40.92 -9.34 -13.17
N ILE A 116 42.23 -9.20 -13.31
CA ILE A 116 42.88 -8.17 -14.12
C ILE A 116 43.87 -8.88 -15.05
N ALA A 117 43.64 -8.77 -16.36
CA ALA A 117 44.53 -9.32 -17.36
C ALA A 117 45.89 -8.60 -17.36
N ASN A 118 46.93 -9.32 -17.77
CA ASN A 118 48.26 -8.76 -17.89
C ASN A 118 48.27 -7.60 -18.91
N GLY A 119 48.85 -6.47 -18.52
CA GLY A 119 48.93 -5.27 -19.35
C GLY A 119 47.89 -4.20 -19.03
N ILE A 120 46.80 -4.55 -18.32
CA ILE A 120 45.85 -3.57 -17.81
C ILE A 120 46.42 -2.90 -16.56
N LYS A 121 46.43 -1.57 -16.56
CA LYS A 121 46.83 -0.75 -15.42
C LYS A 121 45.62 0.00 -14.91
N LEU A 122 45.26 -0.26 -13.66
CA LEU A 122 44.20 0.45 -12.96
C LEU A 122 44.81 1.54 -12.06
N GLU A 123 44.05 2.61 -11.86
CA GLU A 123 44.35 3.58 -10.81
C GLU A 123 44.15 2.94 -9.42
N LYS A 124 44.87 3.45 -8.41
CA LYS A 124 44.68 3.02 -7.03
C LYS A 124 43.27 3.37 -6.57
N LEU A 125 42.54 2.38 -6.06
CA LEU A 125 41.21 2.59 -5.49
C LEU A 125 41.27 3.28 -4.12
N ILE A 126 42.25 2.89 -3.29
CA ILE A 126 42.48 3.50 -1.97
C ILE A 126 43.98 3.81 -1.85
N HIS A 127 44.30 5.10 -1.66
CA HIS A 127 45.68 5.56 -1.50
C HIS A 127 46.22 5.24 -0.09
N GLY A 128 47.47 4.78 -0.02
CA GLY A 128 48.16 4.41 1.21
C GLY A 128 49.27 3.40 0.94
N ALA A 129 49.60 2.56 1.93
CA ALA A 129 50.64 1.52 1.82
C ALA A 129 50.32 0.46 0.74
N ASP A 130 51.36 -0.18 0.19
CA ASP A 130 51.33 -1.02 -1.01
C ASP A 130 50.68 -2.42 -0.82
N HIS A 131 49.45 -2.51 -0.31
CA HIS A 131 48.68 -3.76 -0.20
C HIS A 131 47.92 -4.06 -1.51
N GLU A 132 47.44 -5.31 -1.68
CA GLU A 132 46.73 -5.77 -2.90
C GLU A 132 47.44 -5.35 -4.21
N ARG A 133 48.76 -5.58 -4.30
CA ARG A 133 49.61 -5.16 -5.44
C ARG A 133 49.53 -3.65 -5.73
N ASN A 134 49.45 -2.86 -4.67
CA ASN A 134 49.35 -1.41 -4.71
C ASN A 134 48.03 -0.84 -5.28
N LEU A 135 46.98 -1.66 -5.36
CA LEU A 135 45.66 -1.21 -5.82
C LEU A 135 44.82 -0.60 -4.69
N ARG A 136 45.04 -1.05 -3.45
CA ARG A 136 44.23 -0.67 -2.31
C ARG A 136 45.04 -0.75 -1.02
N ALA A 137 45.05 0.32 -0.23
CA ALA A 137 45.62 0.30 1.11
C ALA A 137 44.68 -0.35 2.15
N GLY A 138 45.28 -1.07 3.11
CA GLY A 138 44.60 -1.75 4.21
C GLY A 138 44.91 -3.24 4.24
N THR A 139 44.84 -3.86 5.42
CA THR A 139 45.11 -5.30 5.59
C THR A 139 44.01 -6.12 4.94
N GLU A 140 44.40 -7.14 4.18
CA GLU A 140 43.47 -8.04 3.50
C GLU A 140 42.65 -8.88 4.49
N ASN A 141 41.38 -9.14 4.17
CA ASN A 141 40.53 -10.02 4.98
C ASN A 141 40.86 -11.49 4.67
N ILE A 142 41.97 -11.97 5.23
CA ILE A 142 42.53 -13.31 4.97
C ILE A 142 41.48 -14.41 5.19
N LEU A 143 40.64 -14.31 6.23
CA LEU A 143 39.63 -15.31 6.55
C LEU A 143 38.60 -15.45 5.43
N GLU A 144 38.07 -14.33 4.93
CA GLU A 144 37.10 -14.35 3.84
C GLU A 144 37.75 -14.72 2.50
N ILE A 145 39.00 -14.33 2.25
CA ILE A 145 39.77 -14.73 1.06
C ILE A 145 39.95 -16.25 1.02
N VAL A 146 40.38 -16.86 2.13
CA VAL A 146 40.50 -18.32 2.25
C VAL A 146 39.14 -18.99 2.10
N GLY A 147 38.09 -18.43 2.71
CA GLY A 147 36.72 -18.92 2.56
C GLY A 147 36.22 -18.88 1.12
N MET A 148 36.50 -17.81 0.37
CA MET A 148 36.19 -17.71 -1.05
C MET A 148 36.98 -18.74 -1.86
N GLY A 149 38.28 -18.90 -1.59
CA GLY A 149 39.12 -19.92 -2.25
C GLY A 149 38.57 -21.33 -2.04
N LYS A 150 38.14 -21.66 -0.82
CA LYS A 150 37.52 -22.96 -0.55
C LYS A 150 36.17 -23.13 -1.24
N ALA A 151 35.35 -22.08 -1.27
CA ALA A 151 34.09 -22.09 -2.01
C ALA A 151 34.32 -22.31 -3.52
N SER A 152 35.33 -21.68 -4.11
CA SER A 152 35.71 -21.89 -5.51
C SER A 152 36.18 -23.32 -5.80
N GLU A 153 36.97 -23.92 -4.90
CA GLU A 153 37.40 -25.31 -5.00
C GLU A 153 36.18 -26.27 -5.01
N VAL A 154 35.25 -26.08 -4.07
CA VAL A 154 34.02 -26.89 -3.97
C VAL A 154 33.12 -26.68 -5.19
N ALA A 155 32.94 -25.43 -5.61
CA ALA A 155 32.14 -25.09 -6.79
C ALA A 155 32.71 -25.75 -8.06
N LYS A 156 34.04 -25.76 -8.24
CA LYS A 156 34.72 -26.44 -9.36
C LYS A 156 34.54 -27.95 -9.31
N ARG A 157 34.74 -28.58 -8.13
CA ARG A 157 34.58 -30.03 -7.95
C ARG A 157 33.17 -30.49 -8.31
N ASP A 158 32.15 -29.75 -7.86
CA ASP A 158 30.75 -30.14 -8.01
C ASP A 158 30.08 -29.52 -9.25
N LEU A 159 30.82 -28.79 -10.08
CA LEU A 159 30.27 -27.96 -11.16
C LEU A 159 29.38 -28.76 -12.11
N GLN A 160 29.90 -29.84 -12.70
CA GLN A 160 29.15 -30.64 -13.68
C GLN A 160 27.92 -31.30 -13.05
N LYS A 161 28.05 -31.79 -11.81
CA LYS A 161 26.94 -32.36 -11.05
C LYS A 161 25.84 -31.32 -10.83
N ASN A 162 26.20 -30.12 -10.41
CA ASN A 162 25.27 -29.03 -10.14
C ASN A 162 24.63 -28.50 -11.44
N ILE A 163 25.39 -28.40 -12.53
CA ILE A 163 24.85 -28.06 -13.85
C ILE A 163 23.76 -29.05 -14.25
N ASN A 164 24.07 -30.34 -14.21
CA ASN A 164 23.13 -31.39 -14.62
C ASN A 164 21.88 -31.38 -13.73
N SER A 165 22.06 -31.42 -12.41
CA SER A 165 20.95 -31.47 -11.46
C SER A 165 20.07 -30.22 -11.49
N ASN A 166 20.68 -29.02 -11.49
CA ASN A 166 19.91 -27.78 -11.56
C ASN A 166 19.18 -27.65 -12.90
N THR A 167 19.81 -28.01 -14.01
CA THR A 167 19.17 -27.99 -15.34
C THR A 167 17.96 -28.93 -15.37
N GLU A 168 18.11 -30.15 -14.84
CA GLU A 168 17.00 -31.10 -14.74
C GLU A 168 15.85 -30.53 -13.92
N LEU A 169 16.11 -30.00 -12.72
CA LEU A 169 15.08 -29.43 -11.85
C LEU A 169 14.42 -28.19 -12.44
N ARG A 170 15.21 -27.28 -13.04
CA ARG A 170 14.71 -26.08 -13.71
C ARG A 170 13.83 -26.46 -14.90
N ASN A 171 14.28 -27.37 -15.76
CA ASN A 171 13.50 -27.83 -16.91
C ASN A 171 12.23 -28.57 -16.45
N PHE A 172 12.34 -29.38 -15.39
CA PHE A 172 11.19 -30.07 -14.81
C PHE A 172 10.13 -29.08 -14.31
N LEU A 173 10.55 -28.00 -13.63
CA LEU A 173 9.67 -26.89 -13.24
C LEU A 173 9.04 -26.22 -14.46
N GLU A 174 9.85 -25.79 -15.43
CA GLU A 174 9.42 -25.10 -16.65
C GLU A 174 8.41 -25.92 -17.46
N SER A 175 8.72 -27.19 -17.76
CA SER A 175 7.85 -28.07 -18.54
C SER A 175 6.51 -28.34 -17.85
N ASN A 176 6.52 -28.61 -16.55
CA ASN A 176 5.29 -28.92 -15.82
C ASN A 176 4.38 -27.70 -15.59
N LEU A 177 4.96 -26.50 -15.49
CA LEU A 177 4.19 -25.25 -15.46
C LEU A 177 3.66 -24.91 -16.85
N SER A 178 4.45 -25.10 -17.92
CA SER A 178 4.01 -24.87 -19.29
C SER A 178 2.86 -25.80 -19.71
N ILE A 179 2.90 -27.07 -19.27
CA ILE A 179 1.78 -28.02 -19.47
C ILE A 179 0.52 -27.55 -18.73
N ALA A 180 0.68 -27.01 -17.51
CA ALA A 180 -0.46 -26.56 -16.71
C ALA A 180 -1.03 -25.22 -17.18
N PHE A 181 -0.21 -24.39 -17.82
CA PHE A 181 -0.55 -23.04 -18.25
C PHE A 181 0.02 -22.78 -19.66
N PRO A 182 -0.75 -23.09 -20.72
CA PRO A 182 -0.27 -22.99 -22.10
C PRO A 182 0.17 -21.58 -22.53
N ASN A 183 -0.34 -20.55 -21.85
CA ASN A 183 -0.10 -19.15 -22.22
C ASN A 183 1.09 -18.51 -21.51
N ILE A 184 1.80 -19.21 -20.61
CA ILE A 184 2.98 -18.63 -19.93
C ILE A 184 4.13 -18.45 -20.91
N LYS A 185 5.00 -17.48 -20.62
CA LYS A 185 6.24 -17.28 -21.36
C LYS A 185 7.44 -17.56 -20.46
N ILE A 186 8.39 -18.34 -20.94
CA ILE A 186 9.70 -18.49 -20.29
C ILE A 186 10.64 -17.49 -20.97
N ASN A 187 11.05 -16.46 -20.25
CA ASN A 187 11.88 -15.39 -20.81
C ASN A 187 13.31 -15.91 -21.05
N GLY A 188 13.85 -15.67 -22.25
CA GLY A 188 15.15 -16.20 -22.69
C GLY A 188 15.14 -17.69 -23.05
N ILE A 189 13.97 -18.30 -23.27
CA ILE A 189 13.90 -19.67 -23.81
C ILE A 189 14.52 -19.71 -25.21
N GLY A 190 15.20 -20.81 -25.57
CA GLY A 190 15.82 -20.98 -26.89
C GLY A 190 17.27 -20.49 -26.99
N VAL A 191 17.75 -19.70 -26.03
CA VAL A 191 19.16 -19.28 -25.95
C VAL A 191 19.89 -19.95 -24.77
N LYS A 192 21.22 -19.78 -24.71
CA LYS A 192 22.03 -20.27 -23.59
C LYS A 192 21.61 -19.57 -22.30
N ARG A 193 21.24 -20.34 -21.27
CA ARG A 193 20.80 -19.84 -19.96
C ARG A 193 21.50 -20.56 -18.82
N LEU A 194 21.61 -19.90 -17.67
CA LEU A 194 22.06 -20.49 -16.41
C LEU A 194 21.23 -21.73 -16.06
N PRO A 195 21.86 -22.79 -15.56
CA PRO A 195 21.18 -24.05 -15.26
C PRO A 195 20.15 -23.91 -14.13
N ASN A 196 20.26 -22.87 -13.31
CA ASN A 196 19.54 -22.77 -12.05
C ASN A 196 18.49 -21.65 -11.98
N THR A 197 18.39 -20.79 -13.00
CA THR A 197 17.50 -19.62 -13.00
C THR A 197 16.43 -19.78 -14.08
N SER A 198 15.17 -19.55 -13.69
CA SER A 198 14.03 -19.53 -14.60
C SER A 198 13.23 -18.26 -14.38
N SER A 199 13.01 -17.49 -15.45
CA SER A 199 12.12 -16.34 -15.46
C SER A 199 10.86 -16.72 -16.21
N ILE A 200 9.74 -16.79 -15.50
CA ILE A 200 8.46 -17.23 -16.05
C ILE A 200 7.45 -16.10 -15.91
N SER A 201 6.93 -15.64 -17.03
CA SER A 201 5.84 -14.67 -17.11
C SER A 201 4.50 -15.40 -17.11
N PHE A 202 3.71 -15.16 -16.06
CA PHE A 202 2.33 -15.61 -15.98
C PHE A 202 1.42 -14.48 -16.45
N PRO A 203 0.91 -14.52 -17.70
CA PRO A 203 0.10 -13.43 -18.20
C PRO A 203 -1.16 -13.28 -17.35
N LYS A 204 -1.64 -12.04 -17.23
CA LYS A 204 -2.83 -11.70 -16.43
C LYS A 204 -2.69 -11.97 -14.92
N VAL A 205 -1.48 -12.21 -14.42
CA VAL A 205 -1.18 -12.32 -12.99
C VAL A 205 -0.23 -11.19 -12.61
N GLU A 206 -0.36 -10.64 -11.40
CA GLU A 206 0.62 -9.69 -10.85
C GLU A 206 1.59 -10.44 -9.95
N ALA A 207 2.90 -10.27 -10.19
CA ALA A 207 3.95 -11.09 -9.60
C ALA A 207 4.02 -10.99 -8.08
N ASN A 208 3.89 -9.80 -7.49
CA ASN A 208 3.98 -9.61 -6.04
C ASN A 208 2.77 -10.21 -5.32
N THR A 209 1.58 -10.12 -5.91
CA THR A 209 0.34 -10.72 -5.42
C THR A 209 0.45 -12.24 -5.43
N LEU A 210 0.94 -12.82 -6.53
CA LEU A 210 1.19 -14.25 -6.60
C LEU A 210 2.21 -14.68 -5.55
N ILE A 211 3.34 -13.98 -5.40
CA ILE A 211 4.35 -14.29 -4.39
C ILE A 211 3.79 -14.18 -2.96
N ALA A 212 3.07 -13.11 -2.64
CA ALA A 212 2.48 -12.89 -1.32
C ALA A 212 1.42 -13.94 -0.95
N SER A 213 0.74 -14.50 -1.97
CA SER A 213 -0.28 -15.53 -1.78
C SER A 213 0.29 -16.94 -1.57
N MET A 214 1.52 -17.21 -2.03
CA MET A 214 2.13 -18.54 -1.95
C MET A 214 2.66 -18.82 -0.55
N GLN A 215 2.36 -20.01 -0.03
CA GLN A 215 2.95 -20.49 1.22
C GLN A 215 4.03 -21.55 0.96
N GLY A 216 5.18 -21.41 1.63
CA GLY A 216 6.28 -22.39 1.54
C GLY A 216 7.12 -22.30 0.25
N VAL A 217 6.90 -21.28 -0.59
CA VAL A 217 7.71 -21.01 -1.79
C VAL A 217 8.34 -19.63 -1.68
N ALA A 218 9.67 -19.57 -1.74
CA ALA A 218 10.40 -18.31 -1.85
C ALA A 218 10.76 -18.05 -3.32
N ALA A 219 10.30 -16.93 -3.85
CA ALA A 219 10.60 -16.47 -5.21
C ALA A 219 10.74 -14.93 -5.22
N SER A 220 11.21 -14.37 -6.34
CA SER A 220 11.33 -12.92 -6.49
C SER A 220 10.61 -12.44 -7.74
N ALA A 221 9.91 -11.31 -7.65
CA ALA A 221 9.29 -10.67 -8.79
C ALA A 221 10.36 -10.11 -9.76
N GLY A 222 10.05 -10.14 -11.05
CA GLY A 222 10.79 -9.42 -12.10
C GLY A 222 10.31 -7.98 -12.30
N ALA A 223 9.42 -7.47 -11.45
CA ALA A 223 8.97 -6.08 -11.42
C ALA A 223 8.86 -5.65 -9.95
N ALA A 224 9.28 -4.42 -9.64
CA ALA A 224 9.23 -3.88 -8.27
C ALA A 224 8.28 -2.68 -8.24
N CYS A 225 7.24 -2.73 -7.41
CA CYS A 225 6.36 -1.59 -7.19
C CYS A 225 6.95 -0.70 -6.08
N HIS A 226 7.38 0.51 -6.44
CA HIS A 226 7.61 1.60 -5.49
C HIS A 226 6.51 2.67 -5.64
N THR A 227 6.32 3.47 -4.60
CA THR A 227 5.12 4.28 -4.32
C THR A 227 4.73 5.33 -5.37
N ASP A 228 5.52 5.53 -6.44
CA ASP A 228 5.31 6.58 -7.44
C ASP A 228 5.42 6.10 -8.91
N SER A 229 5.65 4.80 -9.19
CA SER A 229 5.64 4.23 -10.56
C SER A 229 5.55 2.69 -10.59
N ILE A 230 4.89 2.13 -11.62
CA ILE A 230 4.99 0.70 -11.96
C ILE A 230 6.28 0.53 -12.76
N ASP A 231 7.39 0.30 -12.08
CA ASP A 231 8.66 0.05 -12.76
C ASP A 231 8.75 -1.44 -13.11
N VAL A 232 8.50 -1.75 -14.37
CA VAL A 232 8.90 -3.04 -14.96
C VAL A 232 10.42 -3.14 -14.84
N SER A 233 10.97 -4.34 -14.58
CA SER A 233 12.43 -4.45 -14.58
C SER A 233 12.99 -3.98 -15.92
N THR A 234 14.00 -3.11 -15.84
CA THR A 234 14.81 -2.65 -16.97
C THR A 234 15.29 -3.80 -17.88
N VAL A 235 15.42 -5.03 -17.36
CA VAL A 235 15.75 -6.23 -18.14
C VAL A 235 14.59 -6.64 -19.05
N LEU A 236 13.38 -6.73 -18.52
CA LEU A 236 12.18 -7.14 -19.28
C LEU A 236 11.78 -6.06 -20.29
N GLU A 237 11.93 -4.79 -19.92
CA GLU A 237 11.76 -3.65 -20.84
C GLU A 237 12.77 -3.71 -22.00
N ALA A 238 14.05 -3.94 -21.70
CA ALA A 238 15.08 -4.04 -22.74
C ALA A 238 14.86 -5.25 -23.66
N MET A 239 14.23 -6.31 -23.17
CA MET A 239 13.80 -7.47 -23.95
C MET A 239 12.46 -7.25 -24.69
N ALA A 240 11.86 -6.06 -24.58
CA ALA A 240 10.55 -5.74 -25.14
C ALA A 240 9.48 -6.79 -24.79
N ILE A 241 9.52 -7.31 -23.55
CA ILE A 241 8.49 -8.23 -23.06
C ILE A 241 7.19 -7.43 -22.91
N PRO A 242 6.07 -7.89 -23.52
CA PRO A 242 4.79 -7.21 -23.38
C PRO A 242 4.41 -7.00 -21.90
N LEU A 243 3.84 -5.84 -21.59
CA LEU A 243 3.57 -5.41 -20.22
C LEU A 243 2.71 -6.42 -19.43
N ASP A 244 1.72 -7.02 -20.10
CA ASP A 244 0.83 -8.04 -19.55
C ASP A 244 1.55 -9.33 -19.13
N TYR A 245 2.68 -9.63 -19.76
CA TYR A 245 3.60 -10.70 -19.37
C TYR A 245 4.62 -10.22 -18.33
N ALA A 246 5.14 -9.01 -18.50
CA ALA A 246 6.19 -8.46 -17.65
C ALA A 246 5.72 -8.34 -16.19
N MET A 247 4.51 -7.83 -15.98
CA MET A 247 3.87 -7.68 -14.67
C MET A 247 3.71 -8.98 -13.88
N GLY A 248 3.54 -10.11 -14.58
CA GLY A 248 3.40 -11.43 -13.99
C GLY A 248 4.68 -12.23 -13.95
N THR A 249 5.83 -11.59 -14.15
CA THR A 249 7.12 -12.29 -14.22
C THR A 249 7.62 -12.65 -12.83
N ILE A 250 7.80 -13.94 -12.61
CA ILE A 250 8.45 -14.48 -11.41
C ILE A 250 9.76 -15.14 -11.81
N ARG A 251 10.82 -14.76 -11.07
CA ARG A 251 12.10 -15.45 -11.11
C ARG A 251 12.13 -16.55 -10.06
N PHE A 252 12.16 -17.78 -10.53
CA PHE A 252 12.47 -18.96 -9.73
C PHE A 252 13.96 -19.27 -9.81
N SER A 253 14.51 -19.77 -8.72
CA SER A 253 15.89 -20.25 -8.68
C SER A 253 15.97 -21.56 -7.92
N VAL A 254 16.69 -22.52 -8.49
CA VAL A 254 17.04 -23.77 -7.83
C VAL A 254 18.50 -23.72 -7.39
N GLY A 255 18.90 -24.57 -6.46
CA GLY A 255 20.26 -24.63 -5.94
C GLY A 255 20.68 -26.03 -5.56
N LYS A 256 21.92 -26.16 -5.05
CA LYS A 256 22.57 -27.45 -4.74
C LYS A 256 21.81 -28.36 -3.76
N TYR A 257 20.87 -27.81 -3.00
CA TYR A 257 20.08 -28.52 -1.99
C TYR A 257 18.60 -28.62 -2.36
N THR A 258 18.19 -28.03 -3.47
CA THR A 258 16.81 -28.12 -3.95
C THR A 258 16.54 -29.54 -4.41
N THR A 259 15.45 -30.13 -3.92
CA THR A 259 15.02 -31.50 -4.24
C THR A 259 13.87 -31.49 -5.25
N LYS A 260 13.64 -32.63 -5.90
CA LYS A 260 12.54 -32.78 -6.85
C LYS A 260 11.18 -32.70 -6.14
N GLU A 261 11.10 -33.22 -4.93
CA GLU A 261 9.92 -33.20 -4.08
C GLU A 261 9.53 -31.76 -3.71
N GLU A 262 10.50 -30.92 -3.34
CA GLU A 262 10.26 -29.48 -3.11
C GLU A 262 9.78 -28.76 -4.37
N ILE A 263 10.33 -29.10 -5.55
CA ILE A 263 9.83 -28.55 -6.82
C ILE A 263 8.39 -28.99 -7.07
N ILE A 264 8.00 -30.23 -6.76
CA ILE A 264 6.61 -30.70 -6.88
C ILE A 264 5.68 -29.91 -5.96
N ILE A 265 6.08 -29.68 -4.71
CA ILE A 265 5.31 -28.88 -3.75
C ILE A 265 5.17 -27.45 -4.25
N ALA A 266 6.26 -26.82 -4.67
CA ALA A 266 6.25 -25.46 -5.20
C ALA A 266 5.37 -25.34 -6.45
N MET A 267 5.45 -26.31 -7.38
CA MET A 267 4.58 -26.34 -8.56
C MET A 267 3.11 -26.48 -8.20
N LYS A 268 2.77 -27.30 -7.21
CA LYS A 268 1.38 -27.43 -6.76
C LYS A 268 0.86 -26.10 -6.22
N GLU A 269 1.66 -25.42 -5.41
CA GLU A 269 1.30 -24.11 -4.86
C GLU A 269 1.16 -23.04 -5.95
N VAL A 270 2.15 -22.91 -6.83
CA VAL A 270 2.10 -22.00 -7.99
C VAL A 270 0.87 -22.32 -8.84
N LYS A 271 0.59 -23.60 -9.12
CA LYS A 271 -0.58 -24.00 -9.92
C LYS A 271 -1.89 -23.60 -9.27
N ASN A 272 -2.01 -23.82 -7.96
CA ASN A 272 -3.21 -23.47 -7.22
C ASN A 272 -3.42 -21.95 -7.22
N LYS A 273 -2.37 -21.19 -6.90
CA LYS A 273 -2.44 -19.73 -6.78
C LYS A 273 -2.58 -19.02 -8.11
N VAL A 274 -1.88 -19.45 -9.15
CA VAL A 274 -2.13 -18.96 -10.51
C VAL A 274 -3.57 -19.26 -10.91
N LYS A 275 -4.07 -20.50 -10.73
CA LYS A 275 -5.47 -20.82 -11.05
C LYS A 275 -6.48 -20.02 -10.22
N GLU A 276 -6.21 -19.75 -8.95
CA GLU A 276 -7.06 -18.91 -8.11
C GLU A 276 -7.10 -17.47 -8.66
N LEU A 277 -5.96 -16.92 -9.03
CA LEU A 277 -5.83 -15.56 -9.59
C LEU A 277 -6.28 -15.45 -11.06
N THR A 278 -6.37 -16.57 -11.79
CA THR A 278 -6.80 -16.62 -13.19
C THR A 278 -8.19 -17.23 -13.39
N LYS A 279 -8.82 -17.84 -12.38
CA LYS A 279 -10.15 -18.48 -12.47
C LYS A 279 -11.26 -17.51 -12.85
N ASP A 280 -11.08 -16.24 -12.56
CA ASP A 280 -12.00 -15.17 -12.96
C ASP A 280 -11.65 -14.56 -14.33
N LYS A 281 -10.70 -15.14 -15.09
CA LYS A 281 -10.10 -14.53 -16.31
C LYS A 281 -10.14 -15.39 -17.58
N GLU A 282 -10.86 -16.52 -17.57
CA GLU A 282 -10.93 -17.47 -18.71
C GLU A 282 -11.97 -17.11 -19.80
N VAL A 283 -12.67 -15.98 -19.71
CA VAL A 283 -13.56 -15.50 -20.78
C VAL A 283 -13.00 -14.19 -21.39
N ILE A 284 -12.49 -14.34 -22.62
CA ILE A 284 -12.19 -13.34 -23.67
C ILE A 284 -10.77 -12.72 -23.71
N ILE A 285 -10.15 -12.81 -24.91
CA ILE A 285 -9.05 -11.97 -25.41
C ILE A 285 -9.63 -11.23 -26.62
N ASP A 286 -9.82 -9.91 -26.52
CA ASP A 286 -9.11 -8.90 -27.33
C ASP A 286 -9.48 -7.46 -26.86
N VAL A 287 -8.47 -6.57 -26.76
CA VAL A 287 -8.51 -5.10 -26.50
C VAL A 287 -9.03 -4.71 -25.07
N PRO A 288 -8.52 -3.63 -24.42
CA PRO A 288 -8.55 -3.46 -22.96
C PRO A 288 -9.98 -3.44 -22.46
N THR A 289 -10.38 -4.53 -21.81
CA THR A 289 -11.78 -4.70 -21.41
C THR A 289 -11.89 -4.29 -19.95
N MET A 290 -12.35 -3.06 -19.77
CA MET A 290 -13.04 -2.57 -18.57
C MET A 290 -13.83 -3.72 -17.92
N ILE A 291 -13.62 -3.95 -16.61
CA ILE A 291 -14.44 -4.87 -15.81
C ILE A 291 -15.91 -4.49 -16.02
N ALA A 292 -16.79 -5.42 -16.41
CA ALA A 292 -18.20 -5.10 -16.53
C ALA A 292 -18.73 -4.56 -15.20
N HIS A 293 -19.57 -3.52 -15.25
CA HIS A 293 -20.09 -2.81 -14.08
C HIS A 293 -20.59 -3.76 -12.97
N ASP A 294 -21.24 -4.86 -13.37
CA ASP A 294 -21.92 -5.79 -12.47
C ASP A 294 -20.98 -6.76 -11.70
N ASP A 295 -19.71 -6.85 -12.09
CA ASP A 295 -18.72 -7.77 -11.47
C ASP A 295 -17.66 -7.04 -10.60
N VAL A 296 -17.71 -5.72 -10.49
CA VAL A 296 -16.74 -4.93 -9.72
C VAL A 296 -17.08 -4.94 -8.22
N ARG A 297 -16.16 -5.49 -7.42
CA ARG A 297 -16.18 -5.36 -5.95
C ARG A 297 -15.11 -4.40 -5.48
N LEU A 298 -15.50 -3.15 -5.19
CA LEU A 298 -14.53 -2.11 -4.86
C LEU A 298 -13.66 -2.40 -3.64
N THR A 299 -14.16 -3.14 -2.64
CA THR A 299 -13.36 -3.40 -1.42
C THR A 299 -12.13 -4.26 -1.68
N ASN A 300 -12.11 -5.04 -2.76
CA ASN A 300 -10.97 -5.86 -3.19
C ASN A 300 -9.81 -5.04 -3.78
N PHE A 301 -10.01 -3.75 -4.06
CA PHE A 301 -9.00 -2.86 -4.60
C PHE A 301 -8.33 -1.98 -3.53
N THR A 302 -8.47 -2.33 -2.24
CA THR A 302 -8.03 -1.51 -1.10
C THR A 302 -7.17 -2.29 -0.12
N SER A 303 -6.03 -1.73 0.29
CA SER A 303 -5.15 -2.30 1.32
C SER A 303 -5.67 -2.05 2.76
N GLY A 304 -6.47 -0.99 2.97
CA GLY A 304 -7.23 -0.67 4.19
C GLY A 304 -8.63 -0.15 3.83
N GLY A 305 -9.64 -0.30 4.71
CA GLY A 305 -11.03 0.09 4.40
C GLY A 305 -11.51 1.32 5.18
N GLY A 306 -12.01 2.34 4.48
CA GLY A 306 -12.72 3.48 5.07
C GLY A 306 -11.88 4.40 5.92
N CYS A 307 -12.49 5.04 6.92
CA CYS A 307 -11.80 5.92 7.87
C CYS A 307 -10.65 5.23 8.62
N ALA A 308 -10.56 3.89 8.60
CA ALA A 308 -9.42 3.15 9.15
C ALA A 308 -8.14 3.28 8.30
N CYS A 309 -8.17 3.93 7.13
CA CYS A 309 -6.98 4.27 6.35
C CYS A 309 -6.29 5.58 6.81
N LYS A 310 -6.87 6.30 7.78
CA LYS A 310 -6.27 7.53 8.33
C LYS A 310 -4.93 7.21 9.01
N LEU A 311 -3.97 8.15 8.91
CA LEU A 311 -2.71 8.08 9.65
C LEU A 311 -3.00 7.97 11.15
N ARG A 312 -2.14 7.25 11.89
CA ARG A 312 -2.31 7.07 13.33
C ARG A 312 -2.35 8.44 14.03
N PRO A 313 -3.33 8.70 14.91
CA PRO A 313 -3.48 10.00 15.58
C PRO A 313 -2.19 10.48 16.25
N GLN A 314 -1.46 9.57 16.90
CA GLN A 314 -0.22 9.91 17.62
C GLN A 314 0.93 10.32 16.69
N ASP A 315 0.91 9.86 15.43
CA ASP A 315 1.93 10.25 14.44
C ASP A 315 1.58 11.59 13.81
N LEU A 316 0.30 11.80 13.47
CA LEU A 316 -0.17 13.05 12.91
C LEU A 316 0.03 14.21 13.89
N GLU A 317 -0.30 14.02 15.17
CA GLU A 317 -0.12 15.04 16.22
C GLU A 317 1.37 15.45 16.35
N LYS A 318 2.31 14.50 16.27
CA LYS A 318 3.76 14.78 16.32
C LYS A 318 4.25 15.60 15.13
N VAL A 319 3.68 15.38 13.95
CA VAL A 319 4.03 16.14 12.74
C VAL A 319 3.42 17.53 12.80
N LEU A 320 2.13 17.63 13.15
CA LEU A 320 1.38 18.88 13.19
C LEU A 320 1.92 19.86 14.24
N LYS A 321 2.40 19.38 15.40
CA LYS A 321 3.03 20.21 16.45
C LYS A 321 4.28 20.98 16.00
N LYS A 322 4.91 20.59 14.88
CA LYS A 322 6.13 21.23 14.36
C LYS A 322 5.87 22.36 13.37
N LEU A 323 4.64 22.55 12.95
CA LEU A 323 4.28 23.58 11.97
C LEU A 323 3.77 24.82 12.70
N ASP A 324 4.07 25.99 12.14
CA ASP A 324 3.65 27.28 12.67
C ASP A 324 2.11 27.37 12.79
N LYS A 325 1.67 28.15 13.78
CA LYS A 325 0.26 28.40 14.03
C LYS A 325 -0.24 29.60 13.22
N PRO A 326 -1.46 29.55 12.66
CA PRO A 326 -2.07 30.73 12.09
C PRO A 326 -2.34 31.76 13.19
N THR A 327 -1.95 33.02 12.95
CA THR A 327 -2.14 34.14 13.91
C THR A 327 -3.28 35.08 13.51
N ASP A 328 -4.07 34.71 12.50
CA ASP A 328 -5.15 35.54 11.99
C ASP A 328 -6.36 35.47 12.93
N ALA A 329 -6.79 36.63 13.45
CA ALA A 329 -7.91 36.75 14.37
C ALA A 329 -9.27 36.33 13.76
N LYS A 330 -9.35 36.17 12.43
CA LYS A 330 -10.55 35.67 11.75
C LYS A 330 -10.71 34.15 11.82
N VAL A 331 -9.69 33.42 12.25
CA VAL A 331 -9.80 31.97 12.49
C VAL A 331 -10.53 31.75 13.81
N LEU A 332 -11.81 31.34 13.74
CA LEU A 332 -12.65 31.10 14.92
C LEU A 332 -12.44 29.70 15.48
N VAL A 333 -12.32 28.71 14.59
CA VAL A 333 -11.99 27.32 14.90
C VAL A 333 -10.90 26.88 13.93
N GLY A 334 -9.76 26.46 14.48
CA GLY A 334 -8.58 26.13 13.71
C GLY A 334 -7.81 24.98 14.34
N LYS A 335 -6.56 24.80 13.93
CA LYS A 335 -5.68 23.69 14.35
C LYS A 335 -5.41 23.58 15.86
N GLU A 336 -5.81 24.60 16.63
CA GLU A 336 -5.70 24.65 18.09
C GLU A 336 -6.67 23.66 18.76
N SER A 337 -7.84 23.46 18.17
CA SER A 337 -8.90 22.55 18.62
C SER A 337 -8.99 21.36 17.67
N SER A 338 -9.15 20.15 18.22
CA SER A 338 -9.43 18.93 17.44
C SER A 338 -10.90 18.89 17.00
N ASP A 339 -11.41 20.00 16.45
CA ASP A 339 -12.81 20.10 16.04
C ASP A 339 -13.04 19.53 14.63
N ASP A 340 -14.30 19.27 14.29
CA ASP A 340 -14.66 18.50 13.10
C ASP A 340 -14.40 19.27 11.78
N ALA A 341 -14.47 20.61 11.82
CA ALA A 341 -14.20 21.45 10.65
C ALA A 341 -13.52 22.77 11.03
N CYS A 342 -12.84 23.40 10.06
CA CYS A 342 -12.30 24.75 10.27
C CYS A 342 -13.39 25.80 10.09
N VAL A 343 -13.33 26.87 10.90
CA VAL A 343 -14.27 27.99 10.84
C VAL A 343 -13.52 29.32 10.71
N TYR A 344 -13.86 30.08 9.67
CA TYR A 344 -13.23 31.35 9.35
C TYR A 344 -14.27 32.46 9.19
N SER A 345 -14.17 33.52 10.00
CA SER A 345 -15.06 34.68 9.94
C SER A 345 -14.85 35.46 8.64
N LEU A 346 -15.94 35.66 7.88
CA LEU A 346 -15.95 36.53 6.70
C LEU A 346 -16.39 37.93 7.11
N THR A 347 -17.46 38.00 7.91
CA THR A 347 -18.05 39.20 8.53
C THR A 347 -18.44 38.90 9.98
N ASP A 348 -18.95 39.89 10.70
CA ASP A 348 -19.40 39.74 12.09
C ASP A 348 -20.61 38.79 12.24
N ASP A 349 -21.38 38.59 11.17
CA ASP A 349 -22.61 37.78 11.13
C ASP A 349 -22.50 36.52 10.26
N LEU A 350 -21.36 36.30 9.60
CA LEU A 350 -21.13 35.18 8.69
C LEU A 350 -19.72 34.61 8.80
N ALA A 351 -19.64 33.31 9.07
CA ALA A 351 -18.43 32.51 9.01
C ALA A 351 -18.56 31.40 7.96
N LEU A 352 -17.45 31.12 7.28
CA LEU A 352 -17.26 29.96 6.42
C LEU A 352 -16.86 28.77 7.29
N VAL A 353 -17.54 27.64 7.12
CA VAL A 353 -17.14 26.35 7.70
C VAL A 353 -16.65 25.47 6.56
N GLN A 354 -15.46 24.89 6.67
CA GLN A 354 -14.90 24.05 5.62
C GLN A 354 -14.28 22.79 6.19
N THR A 355 -14.61 21.66 5.58
CA THR A 355 -14.02 20.35 5.87
C THR A 355 -13.58 19.65 4.58
N LEU A 356 -12.73 18.63 4.74
CA LEU A 356 -12.25 17.76 3.69
C LEU A 356 -12.07 16.36 4.28
N ASP A 357 -12.80 15.37 3.73
CA ASP A 357 -12.54 13.96 4.02
C ASP A 357 -12.62 13.11 2.74
N PHE A 358 -11.74 12.12 2.65
CA PHE A 358 -11.65 11.17 1.54
C PHE A 358 -10.99 9.87 2.01
N PHE A 359 -11.47 8.74 1.49
CA PHE A 359 -10.99 7.43 1.91
C PHE A 359 -11.16 6.37 0.81
N THR A 360 -10.62 5.19 1.05
CA THR A 360 -10.72 4.01 0.18
C THR A 360 -12.07 3.29 0.36
N PRO A 361 -12.57 2.56 -0.66
CA PRO A 361 -13.83 1.84 -0.58
C PRO A 361 -14.06 0.98 0.68
N ILE A 362 -15.24 1.15 1.24
CA ILE A 362 -15.75 0.39 2.41
C ILE A 362 -16.87 -0.60 2.06
N VAL A 363 -17.45 -0.44 0.87
CA VAL A 363 -18.51 -1.27 0.32
C VAL A 363 -18.14 -1.61 -1.11
N ASP A 364 -18.67 -2.72 -1.62
CA ASP A 364 -18.34 -3.22 -2.95
C ASP A 364 -19.01 -2.39 -4.05
N ASP A 365 -20.22 -1.90 -3.78
CA ASP A 365 -21.04 -1.14 -4.71
C ASP A 365 -20.47 0.29 -4.91
N PRO A 366 -20.14 0.68 -6.16
CA PRO A 366 -19.58 2.00 -6.47
C PRO A 366 -20.49 3.18 -6.14
N TYR A 367 -21.79 3.04 -6.42
CA TYR A 367 -22.77 4.07 -6.10
C TYR A 367 -22.80 4.33 -4.59
N TYR A 368 -22.92 3.27 -3.79
CA TYR A 368 -22.94 3.43 -2.34
C TYR A 368 -21.59 3.88 -1.77
N PHE A 369 -20.46 3.50 -2.36
CA PHE A 369 -19.17 4.05 -1.95
C PHE A 369 -19.14 5.58 -2.11
N GLY A 370 -19.55 6.08 -3.27
CA GLY A 370 -19.66 7.51 -3.52
C GLY A 370 -20.65 8.21 -2.59
N ALA A 371 -21.83 7.63 -2.39
CA ALA A 371 -22.85 8.16 -1.50
C ALA A 371 -22.37 8.23 -0.04
N ILE A 372 -21.67 7.20 0.46
CA ILE A 372 -21.16 7.16 1.83
C ILE A 372 -20.01 8.13 2.03
N ALA A 373 -19.06 8.20 1.09
CA ALA A 373 -17.97 9.17 1.13
C ALA A 373 -18.51 10.61 1.14
N ALA A 374 -19.51 10.90 0.32
CA ALA A 374 -20.18 12.19 0.33
C ALA A 374 -20.90 12.47 1.65
N THR A 375 -21.61 11.48 2.20
CA THR A 375 -22.29 11.57 3.50
C THR A 375 -21.30 11.88 4.63
N ASN A 376 -20.17 11.18 4.65
CA ASN A 376 -19.12 11.36 5.65
C ASN A 376 -18.51 12.76 5.57
N ALA A 377 -18.13 13.23 4.36
CA ALA A 377 -17.58 14.57 4.20
C ALA A 377 -18.58 15.70 4.53
N LEU A 378 -19.89 15.44 4.39
CA LEU A 378 -20.94 16.37 4.83
C LEU A 378 -21.16 16.35 6.35
N SER A 379 -20.74 15.29 7.03
CA SER A 379 -21.04 15.04 8.43
C SER A 379 -20.43 16.10 9.34
N ASP A 380 -19.18 16.49 9.12
CA ASP A 380 -18.49 17.52 9.92
C ASP A 380 -19.22 18.86 9.85
N ILE A 381 -19.77 19.23 8.67
CA ILE A 381 -20.57 20.46 8.53
C ILE A 381 -21.82 20.40 9.42
N TYR A 382 -22.48 19.23 9.49
CA TYR A 382 -23.64 19.03 10.35
C TYR A 382 -23.27 18.96 11.84
N ALA A 383 -22.11 18.42 12.19
CA ALA A 383 -21.58 18.37 13.56
C ALA A 383 -21.37 19.79 14.10
N MET A 384 -20.82 20.69 13.28
CA MET A 384 -20.65 22.11 13.63
C MET A 384 -21.97 22.90 13.68
N GLY A 385 -23.12 22.28 13.37
CA GLY A 385 -24.41 22.97 13.25
C GLY A 385 -24.52 23.89 12.04
N ALA A 386 -23.61 23.77 11.08
CA ALA A 386 -23.53 24.65 9.92
C ALA A 386 -24.41 24.16 8.76
N LYS A 387 -24.79 25.10 7.89
CA LYS A 387 -25.56 24.78 6.68
C LYS A 387 -24.60 24.57 5.51
N PRO A 388 -24.57 23.39 4.86
CA PRO A 388 -23.73 23.19 3.68
C PRO A 388 -24.24 24.05 2.51
N ILE A 389 -23.33 24.55 1.68
CA ILE A 389 -23.65 25.41 0.51
C ILE A 389 -23.19 24.82 -0.83
N PHE A 390 -21.98 24.22 -0.88
CA PHE A 390 -21.46 23.54 -2.07
C PHE A 390 -20.32 22.58 -1.70
N ALA A 391 -19.96 21.70 -2.63
CA ALA A 391 -18.83 20.79 -2.48
C ALA A 391 -17.93 20.74 -3.73
N LEU A 392 -16.71 20.24 -3.56
CA LEU A 392 -15.75 19.93 -4.63
C LEU A 392 -15.27 18.49 -4.47
N ASN A 393 -15.21 17.72 -5.56
CA ASN A 393 -14.76 16.33 -5.53
C ASN A 393 -13.24 16.21 -5.37
N ILE A 394 -12.81 15.16 -4.67
CA ILE A 394 -11.43 14.69 -4.64
C ILE A 394 -11.43 13.23 -5.08
N VAL A 395 -10.71 12.93 -6.15
CA VAL A 395 -10.69 11.60 -6.78
C VAL A 395 -9.25 11.12 -6.98
N GLY A 396 -8.94 9.94 -6.45
CA GLY A 396 -7.83 9.11 -6.92
C GLY A 396 -8.44 7.86 -7.54
N PHE A 397 -8.18 7.58 -8.83
CA PHE A 397 -8.87 6.47 -9.49
C PHE A 397 -7.93 5.69 -10.42
N PRO A 398 -7.86 4.35 -10.30
CA PRO A 398 -7.01 3.52 -11.15
C PRO A 398 -7.67 3.33 -12.51
N GLN A 399 -7.61 4.33 -13.39
CA GLN A 399 -8.24 4.29 -14.71
C GLN A 399 -7.74 3.13 -15.59
N ASN A 400 -6.53 2.62 -15.29
CA ASN A 400 -5.93 1.47 -15.98
C ASN A 400 -6.41 0.11 -15.43
N ARG A 401 -7.13 0.08 -14.30
CA ARG A 401 -7.61 -1.15 -13.63
C ARG A 401 -9.13 -1.21 -13.50
N LEU A 402 -9.78 -0.05 -13.36
CA LEU A 402 -11.22 0.07 -13.21
C LEU A 402 -11.82 0.86 -14.39
N PRO A 403 -13.00 0.46 -14.88
CA PRO A 403 -13.75 1.24 -15.85
C PRO A 403 -14.05 2.65 -15.32
N LEU A 404 -13.98 3.66 -16.19
CA LEU A 404 -14.54 4.97 -15.89
C LEU A 404 -16.05 4.93 -15.56
N THR A 405 -16.80 3.92 -16.02
CA THR A 405 -18.21 3.74 -15.61
C THR A 405 -18.35 3.49 -14.11
N ILE A 406 -17.34 2.89 -13.45
CA ILE A 406 -17.31 2.76 -11.99
C ILE A 406 -17.09 4.13 -11.34
N LEU A 407 -16.22 4.96 -11.91
CA LEU A 407 -16.06 6.34 -11.45
C LEU A 407 -17.35 7.14 -11.66
N GLU A 408 -18.02 7.00 -12.80
CA GLU A 408 -19.33 7.61 -13.06
C GLU A 408 -20.34 7.26 -11.96
N GLU A 409 -20.37 5.99 -11.53
CA GLU A 409 -21.26 5.50 -10.49
C GLU A 409 -20.91 6.03 -9.09
N ILE A 410 -19.62 6.09 -8.76
CA ILE A 410 -19.15 6.77 -7.53
C ILE A 410 -19.61 8.23 -7.53
N LEU A 411 -19.38 8.95 -8.63
CA LEU A 411 -19.77 10.34 -8.76
C LEU A 411 -21.29 10.51 -8.75
N ARG A 412 -22.04 9.57 -9.32
CA ARG A 412 -23.52 9.54 -9.29
C ARG A 412 -24.05 9.40 -7.87
N GLY A 413 -23.54 8.44 -7.10
CA GLY A 413 -23.93 8.25 -5.70
C GLY A 413 -23.61 9.48 -4.83
N ALA A 414 -22.46 10.09 -5.07
CA ALA A 414 -22.10 11.34 -4.39
C ALA A 414 -22.99 12.52 -4.79
N GLN A 415 -23.32 12.65 -6.08
CA GLN A 415 -24.18 13.71 -6.59
C GLN A 415 -25.61 13.59 -6.06
N ASP A 416 -26.16 12.39 -6.00
CA ASP A 416 -27.48 12.15 -5.39
C ASP A 416 -27.49 12.52 -3.92
N LYS A 417 -26.41 12.22 -3.19
CA LYS A 417 -26.27 12.60 -1.79
C LYS A 417 -26.11 14.10 -1.57
N ALA A 418 -25.34 14.78 -2.42
CA ALA A 418 -25.22 16.24 -2.42
C ALA A 418 -26.57 16.91 -2.69
N LYS A 419 -27.35 16.36 -3.63
CA LYS A 419 -28.72 16.81 -3.92
C LYS A 419 -29.66 16.60 -2.74
N GLU A 420 -29.57 15.47 -2.04
CA GLU A 420 -30.33 15.22 -0.79
C GLU A 420 -29.96 16.22 0.31
N ALA A 421 -28.69 16.64 0.37
CA ALA A 421 -28.21 17.70 1.26
C ALA A 421 -28.59 19.12 0.80
N GLY A 422 -29.19 19.28 -0.39
CA GLY A 422 -29.61 20.56 -0.94
C GLY A 422 -28.47 21.41 -1.51
N ILE A 423 -27.33 20.80 -1.86
CA ILE A 423 -26.16 21.50 -2.40
C ILE A 423 -25.75 20.98 -3.79
N ASN A 424 -24.93 21.77 -4.48
CA ASN A 424 -24.31 21.36 -5.74
C ASN A 424 -22.83 21.01 -5.55
N ILE A 425 -22.35 20.08 -6.34
CA ILE A 425 -20.92 19.82 -6.53
C ILE A 425 -20.45 20.72 -7.68
N LEU A 426 -19.53 21.64 -7.41
CA LEU A 426 -19.13 22.72 -8.35
C LEU A 426 -17.81 22.45 -9.08
N GLY A 427 -17.29 21.23 -9.00
CA GLY A 427 -16.04 20.83 -9.63
C GLY A 427 -15.28 19.85 -8.76
N GLY A 428 -13.96 19.82 -8.92
CA GLY A 428 -13.08 18.95 -8.14
C GLY A 428 -11.74 18.75 -8.82
N HIS A 429 -10.96 17.82 -8.27
CA HIS A 429 -9.71 17.38 -8.84
C HIS A 429 -9.62 15.86 -8.86
N SER A 430 -9.02 15.31 -9.92
CA SER A 430 -8.84 13.88 -10.11
C SER A 430 -7.41 13.57 -10.51
N ILE A 431 -6.83 12.52 -9.90
CA ILE A 431 -5.52 11.98 -10.25
C ILE A 431 -5.64 10.49 -10.57
N ASP A 432 -4.72 9.98 -11.42
CA ASP A 432 -4.51 8.54 -11.56
C ASP A 432 -3.85 8.02 -10.28
N ASP A 433 -4.33 6.90 -9.75
CA ASP A 433 -3.89 6.33 -8.47
C ASP A 433 -4.07 4.80 -8.51
N ASN A 434 -3.26 4.06 -7.76
CA ASN A 434 -3.32 2.60 -7.73
C ASN A 434 -4.55 2.05 -6.99
N GLU A 435 -5.09 2.81 -6.03
CA GLU A 435 -6.30 2.44 -5.28
C GLU A 435 -7.39 3.50 -5.47
N PRO A 436 -8.65 3.09 -5.69
CA PRO A 436 -9.76 4.04 -5.72
C PRO A 436 -9.86 4.77 -4.38
N LYS A 437 -9.89 6.10 -4.42
CA LYS A 437 -10.08 7.01 -3.29
C LYS A 437 -11.07 8.06 -3.72
N TYR A 438 -12.05 8.32 -2.87
CA TYR A 438 -13.06 9.31 -3.16
C TYR A 438 -13.46 10.05 -1.90
N GLY A 439 -13.76 11.34 -2.06
CA GLY A 439 -14.25 12.21 -1.01
C GLY A 439 -14.54 13.61 -1.54
N MET A 440 -14.79 14.54 -0.62
CA MET A 440 -15.16 15.91 -0.98
C MET A 440 -14.54 16.93 -0.04
N VAL A 441 -14.30 18.12 -0.59
CA VAL A 441 -14.25 19.35 0.20
C VAL A 441 -15.67 19.87 0.30
N VAL A 442 -16.15 20.12 1.51
CA VAL A 442 -17.50 20.69 1.71
C VAL A 442 -17.35 22.07 2.34
N SER A 443 -18.06 23.04 1.75
CA SER A 443 -18.17 24.39 2.28
C SER A 443 -19.58 24.60 2.84
N GLY A 444 -19.65 25.13 4.04
CA GLY A 444 -20.87 25.51 4.73
C GLY A 444 -20.75 26.92 5.30
N VAL A 445 -21.87 27.43 5.82
CA VAL A 445 -21.92 28.74 6.47
C VAL A 445 -22.64 28.66 7.80
N ILE A 446 -22.21 29.51 8.72
CA ILE A 446 -22.80 29.63 10.05
C ILE A 446 -22.65 31.06 10.57
N HIS A 447 -23.49 31.45 11.53
CA HIS A 447 -23.26 32.67 12.30
C HIS A 447 -22.14 32.42 13.33
N PRO A 448 -21.15 33.31 13.51
CA PRO A 448 -20.05 33.11 14.46
C PRO A 448 -20.49 32.71 15.88
N ASP A 449 -21.57 33.28 16.38
CA ASP A 449 -22.09 32.96 17.73
C ASP A 449 -22.87 31.64 17.85
N LYS A 450 -23.06 30.91 16.75
CA LYS A 450 -23.85 29.66 16.71
C LYS A 450 -23.02 28.42 16.43
N ILE A 451 -21.70 28.54 16.44
CA ILE A 451 -20.79 27.43 16.18
C ILE A 451 -21.00 26.37 17.26
N MET A 452 -21.41 25.18 16.84
CA MET A 452 -21.40 24.00 17.70
C MET A 452 -19.97 23.45 17.71
N GLN A 453 -19.34 23.42 18.88
CA GLN A 453 -18.02 22.84 19.05
C GLN A 453 -18.16 21.47 19.71
N ASN A 454 -17.13 20.63 19.57
CA ASN A 454 -17.06 19.35 20.27
C ASN A 454 -16.74 19.48 21.78
N ILE A 455 -16.35 20.69 22.22
CA ILE A 455 -16.17 21.06 23.63
C ILE A 455 -17.31 21.95 24.12
N GLY A 456 -17.49 22.03 25.43
CA GLY A 456 -18.51 22.89 26.05
C GLY A 456 -19.58 22.15 26.85
N ALA A 457 -19.52 20.82 26.92
CA ALA A 457 -20.43 20.03 27.74
C ALA A 457 -20.38 20.46 29.22
N HIS A 458 -21.55 20.50 29.86
CA HIS A 458 -21.73 20.87 31.26
C HIS A 458 -21.98 19.65 32.15
N ASN A 459 -21.77 19.83 33.45
CA ASN A 459 -22.14 18.82 34.44
C ASN A 459 -23.63 18.45 34.34
N GLY A 460 -23.93 17.17 34.22
CA GLY A 460 -25.30 16.67 34.14
C GLY A 460 -25.90 16.66 32.75
N ASP A 461 -25.19 17.16 31.72
CA ASP A 461 -25.64 17.01 30.34
C ASP A 461 -25.83 15.54 29.97
N MET A 462 -26.88 15.26 29.22
CA MET A 462 -27.16 13.92 28.74
C MET A 462 -26.46 13.67 27.41
N LEU A 463 -25.93 12.46 27.25
CA LEU A 463 -25.18 12.06 26.05
C LEU A 463 -26.08 11.25 25.12
N ILE A 464 -26.35 11.78 23.92
CA ILE A 464 -27.16 11.12 22.89
C ILE A 464 -26.30 10.74 21.70
N LEU A 465 -26.43 9.52 21.21
CA LEU A 465 -25.82 9.04 19.97
C LEU A 465 -26.90 8.76 18.93
N THR A 466 -26.78 9.31 17.72
CA THR A 466 -27.88 9.31 16.75
C THR A 466 -27.88 8.16 15.73
N LYS A 467 -26.82 7.34 15.69
CA LYS A 467 -26.75 6.12 14.87
C LYS A 467 -26.11 4.95 15.64
N PRO A 468 -26.41 3.69 15.28
CA PRO A 468 -25.73 2.53 15.83
C PRO A 468 -24.27 2.48 15.42
N ILE A 469 -23.42 1.88 16.26
CA ILE A 469 -21.99 1.66 16.01
C ILE A 469 -21.67 0.18 15.75
N GLY A 470 -20.50 -0.07 15.16
CA GLY A 470 -20.03 -1.39 14.74
C GLY A 470 -19.79 -1.53 13.23
N THR A 471 -19.81 -0.42 12.50
CA THR A 471 -19.62 -0.42 11.03
C THR A 471 -18.25 -0.96 10.62
N GLY A 472 -17.17 -0.64 11.34
CA GLY A 472 -15.81 -1.12 11.02
C GLY A 472 -15.69 -2.63 11.10
N ILE A 473 -16.21 -3.23 12.17
CA ILE A 473 -16.28 -4.69 12.33
C ILE A 473 -17.12 -5.34 11.22
N ILE A 474 -18.29 -4.79 10.92
CA ILE A 474 -19.16 -5.36 9.87
C ILE A 474 -18.52 -5.22 8.49
N SER A 475 -17.93 -4.07 8.15
CA SER A 475 -17.20 -3.88 6.89
C SER A 475 -16.03 -4.87 6.77
N SER A 476 -15.33 -5.16 7.87
CA SER A 476 -14.28 -6.20 7.88
C SER A 476 -14.85 -7.61 7.65
N ALA A 477 -16.06 -7.88 8.14
CA ALA A 477 -16.77 -9.12 7.87
C ALA A 477 -17.31 -9.19 6.42
N VAL A 478 -17.74 -8.06 5.84
CA VAL A 478 -18.12 -7.95 4.41
C VAL A 478 -16.94 -8.32 3.53
N LYS A 479 -15.75 -7.77 3.80
CA LYS A 479 -14.50 -8.12 3.09
C LYS A 479 -14.16 -9.61 3.15
N LYS A 480 -14.59 -10.31 4.21
CA LYS A 480 -14.40 -11.76 4.37
C LYS A 480 -15.54 -12.61 3.76
N GLY A 481 -16.58 -11.98 3.23
CA GLY A 481 -17.73 -12.67 2.63
C GLY A 481 -18.60 -13.45 3.61
N VAL A 482 -18.63 -13.07 4.90
CA VAL A 482 -19.36 -13.80 5.96
C VAL A 482 -20.62 -13.09 6.47
N VAL A 483 -20.97 -11.95 5.88
CA VAL A 483 -22.12 -11.10 6.27
C VAL A 483 -23.32 -11.43 5.38
N SER A 484 -24.52 -11.47 5.96
CA SER A 484 -25.76 -11.64 5.18
C SER A 484 -26.05 -10.41 4.33
N ASP A 485 -26.69 -10.58 3.15
CA ASP A 485 -27.07 -9.44 2.30
C ASP A 485 -27.94 -8.42 3.07
N LYS A 486 -28.88 -8.90 3.91
CA LYS A 486 -29.72 -8.04 4.75
C LYS A 486 -28.89 -7.16 5.69
N THR A 487 -27.89 -7.72 6.37
CA THR A 487 -27.01 -6.97 7.28
C THR A 487 -26.14 -5.99 6.50
N ARG A 488 -25.57 -6.42 5.36
CA ARG A 488 -24.74 -5.57 4.48
C ARG A 488 -25.54 -4.35 4.01
N ASP A 489 -26.72 -4.57 3.46
CA ASP A 489 -27.55 -3.51 2.88
C ASP A 489 -28.03 -2.54 3.96
N PHE A 490 -28.42 -3.04 5.14
CA PHE A 490 -28.80 -2.21 6.28
C PHE A 490 -27.66 -1.30 6.76
N VAL A 491 -26.46 -1.85 6.96
CA VAL A 491 -25.29 -1.07 7.39
C VAL A 491 -24.90 -0.05 6.32
N THR A 492 -24.99 -0.42 5.04
CA THR A 492 -24.71 0.47 3.90
C THR A 492 -25.67 1.66 3.88
N GLN A 493 -26.96 1.43 4.10
CA GLN A 493 -27.97 2.50 4.20
C GLN A 493 -27.72 3.41 5.40
N GLN A 494 -27.36 2.87 6.56
CA GLN A 494 -27.04 3.68 7.74
C GLN A 494 -25.82 4.59 7.50
N MET A 495 -24.76 4.07 6.88
CA MET A 495 -23.58 4.86 6.51
C MET A 495 -23.90 5.91 5.44
N ALA A 496 -24.88 5.66 4.56
CA ALA A 496 -25.32 6.62 3.54
C ALA A 496 -26.36 7.64 4.05
N THR A 497 -26.76 7.59 5.33
CA THR A 497 -27.79 8.48 5.89
C THR A 497 -27.14 9.77 6.38
N LEU A 498 -27.57 10.94 5.87
CA LEU A 498 -27.06 12.26 6.27
C LEU A 498 -27.36 12.54 7.75
N ASN A 499 -26.40 13.15 8.44
CA ASN A 499 -26.62 13.70 9.78
C ASN A 499 -27.48 14.99 9.77
N ARG A 500 -28.02 15.39 8.62
CA ARG A 500 -28.89 16.57 8.44
C ARG A 500 -30.05 16.60 9.43
N ILE A 501 -30.81 15.50 9.53
CA ILE A 501 -31.97 15.43 10.43
C ILE A 501 -31.53 15.58 11.90
N ALA A 502 -30.44 14.92 12.29
CA ALA A 502 -29.91 15.02 13.64
C ALA A 502 -29.48 16.47 13.95
N SER A 503 -28.71 17.11 13.06
CA SER A 503 -28.25 18.50 13.21
C SER A 503 -29.40 19.50 13.24
N GLU A 504 -30.31 19.47 12.26
CA GLU A 504 -31.48 20.38 12.24
C GLU A 504 -32.40 20.20 13.46
N THR A 505 -32.43 19.01 14.05
CA THR A 505 -33.21 18.74 15.26
C THR A 505 -32.50 19.23 16.51
N MET A 506 -31.21 18.92 16.68
CA MET A 506 -30.44 19.29 17.86
C MET A 506 -30.38 20.82 18.05
N LEU A 507 -30.31 21.58 16.95
CA LEU A 507 -30.27 23.05 16.97
C LEU A 507 -31.55 23.73 17.50
N LYS A 508 -32.62 22.97 17.77
CA LYS A 508 -33.85 23.49 18.39
C LYS A 508 -33.82 23.43 19.92
N TYR A 509 -32.84 22.72 20.48
CA TYR A 509 -32.71 22.42 21.89
C TYR A 509 -31.44 23.05 22.46
N ASP A 510 -31.34 23.09 23.78
CA ASP A 510 -30.19 23.58 24.53
C ASP A 510 -29.06 22.55 24.53
N VAL A 511 -28.31 22.52 23.42
CA VAL A 511 -27.15 21.67 23.18
C VAL A 511 -25.88 22.45 23.48
N HIS A 512 -25.01 21.87 24.32
CA HIS A 512 -23.78 22.53 24.76
C HIS A 512 -22.53 22.09 23.98
N ALA A 513 -22.53 20.87 23.42
CA ALA A 513 -21.47 20.37 22.57
C ALA A 513 -21.99 19.28 21.62
N ALA A 514 -21.40 19.16 20.43
CA ALA A 514 -21.66 18.05 19.53
C ALA A 514 -20.44 17.72 18.67
N THR A 515 -20.34 16.45 18.28
CA THR A 515 -19.36 15.96 17.30
C THR A 515 -19.97 14.79 16.52
N ASP A 516 -19.26 14.20 15.57
CA ASP A 516 -19.69 12.99 14.89
C ASP A 516 -18.79 11.77 15.16
N VAL A 517 -19.39 10.59 15.25
CA VAL A 517 -18.63 9.36 15.57
C VAL A 517 -18.11 8.72 14.28
N THR A 518 -16.84 8.93 13.99
CA THR A 518 -16.14 8.40 12.80
C THR A 518 -14.95 7.48 13.15
N GLY A 519 -13.79 7.69 12.53
CA GLY A 519 -12.68 6.74 12.49
C GLY A 519 -12.05 6.40 13.85
N PHE A 520 -12.17 7.27 14.85
CA PHE A 520 -11.63 7.04 16.21
C PHE A 520 -12.56 6.21 17.11
N GLY A 521 -13.76 5.90 16.62
CA GLY A 521 -14.79 5.19 17.37
C GLY A 521 -15.42 6.06 18.46
N LEU A 522 -16.43 5.51 19.14
CA LEU A 522 -17.21 6.25 20.15
C LEU A 522 -16.31 6.74 21.29
N LEU A 523 -15.40 5.90 21.77
CA LEU A 523 -14.50 6.26 22.86
C LEU A 523 -13.48 7.33 22.46
N GLY A 524 -13.01 7.32 21.22
CA GLY A 524 -12.06 8.32 20.73
C GLY A 524 -12.69 9.70 20.62
N HIS A 525 -13.89 9.77 20.06
CA HIS A 525 -14.64 11.02 19.90
C HIS A 525 -15.16 11.56 21.24
N LEU A 526 -15.70 10.70 22.10
CA LEU A 526 -16.10 11.12 23.45
C LEU A 526 -14.89 11.60 24.28
N ARG A 527 -13.70 11.03 24.05
CA ARG A 527 -12.47 11.47 24.69
C ARG A 527 -12.11 12.89 24.27
N GLU A 528 -12.29 13.26 23.01
CA GLU A 528 -12.05 14.63 22.55
C GLU A 528 -13.00 15.64 23.21
N MET A 529 -14.25 15.24 23.50
CA MET A 529 -15.21 16.11 24.20
C MET A 529 -14.87 16.36 25.68
N VAL A 530 -14.16 15.44 26.35
CA VAL A 530 -13.80 15.58 27.79
C VAL A 530 -12.34 15.97 28.00
N MET A 531 -11.46 15.72 27.05
CA MET A 531 -10.03 15.93 27.22
C MET A 531 -9.72 17.41 27.42
N ASN A 532 -8.95 17.71 28.46
CA ASN A 532 -8.60 19.08 28.86
C ASN A 532 -9.81 19.97 29.22
N THR A 533 -10.94 19.37 29.61
CA THR A 533 -12.10 20.10 30.16
C THR A 533 -12.27 19.78 31.64
N GLU A 534 -13.17 20.52 32.31
CA GLU A 534 -13.46 20.32 33.74
C GLU A 534 -14.48 19.18 33.99
N VAL A 535 -15.03 18.59 32.93
CA VAL A 535 -16.02 17.50 33.01
C VAL A 535 -15.41 16.17 32.55
N GLY A 536 -15.94 15.07 33.10
CA GLY A 536 -15.79 13.72 32.60
C GLY A 536 -17.09 13.21 31.98
N ALA A 537 -17.11 11.94 31.57
CA ALA A 537 -18.32 11.30 31.02
C ALA A 537 -18.56 9.92 31.63
N GLU A 538 -19.83 9.59 31.89
CA GLU A 538 -20.29 8.26 32.26
C GLU A 538 -21.07 7.66 31.08
N LEU A 539 -20.59 6.54 30.55
CA LEU A 539 -21.16 5.81 29.43
C LEU A 539 -21.78 4.50 29.92
N ASP A 540 -23.05 4.25 29.60
CA ASP A 540 -23.77 3.01 29.88
C ASP A 540 -23.68 2.07 28.67
N PHE A 541 -22.86 1.02 28.76
CA PHE A 541 -22.61 0.08 27.67
C PHE A 541 -23.90 -0.55 27.13
N ASN A 542 -24.86 -0.87 28.00
CA ASN A 542 -26.10 -1.53 27.61
C ASN A 542 -27.07 -0.62 26.84
N LYS A 543 -26.87 0.70 26.92
CA LYS A 543 -27.65 1.68 26.16
C LYS A 543 -27.02 2.05 24.83
N VAL A 544 -25.75 1.71 24.60
CA VAL A 544 -25.08 2.01 23.34
C VAL A 544 -25.71 1.20 22.20
N PRO A 545 -26.23 1.85 21.14
CA PRO A 545 -26.85 1.14 20.03
C PRO A 545 -25.74 0.49 19.19
N PHE A 546 -25.71 -0.84 19.16
CA PHE A 546 -24.84 -1.61 18.28
C PHE A 546 -25.63 -2.21 17.11
N PHE A 547 -24.97 -2.43 15.98
CA PHE A 547 -25.51 -3.35 14.98
C PHE A 547 -25.55 -4.78 15.53
N ASP A 548 -26.67 -5.49 15.29
CA ASP A 548 -26.93 -6.83 15.84
C ASP A 548 -25.77 -7.82 15.63
N ASP A 549 -25.17 -7.82 14.44
CA ASP A 549 -24.09 -8.74 14.08
C ASP A 549 -22.69 -8.27 14.52
N ALA A 550 -22.53 -7.02 14.98
CA ALA A 550 -21.20 -6.47 15.31
C ALA A 550 -20.52 -7.26 16.43
N ARG A 551 -21.24 -7.53 17.53
CA ARG A 551 -20.70 -8.31 18.65
C ARG A 551 -20.37 -9.75 18.25
N LYS A 552 -21.19 -10.35 17.40
CA LYS A 552 -20.98 -11.70 16.87
C LYS A 552 -19.68 -11.80 16.08
N PHE A 553 -19.43 -10.87 15.16
CA PHE A 553 -18.20 -10.86 14.36
C PHE A 553 -16.97 -10.48 15.19
N ALA A 554 -17.09 -9.55 16.14
CA ALA A 554 -16.01 -9.22 17.06
C ALA A 554 -15.60 -10.42 17.92
N THR A 555 -16.58 -11.16 18.45
CA THR A 555 -16.35 -12.41 19.21
C THR A 555 -15.68 -13.48 18.35
N ALA A 556 -15.98 -13.53 17.05
CA ALA A 556 -15.30 -14.41 16.09
C ALA A 556 -13.88 -13.92 15.70
N GLY A 557 -13.36 -12.85 16.31
CA GLY A 557 -12.04 -12.30 16.05
C GLY A 557 -11.95 -11.47 14.77
N ILE A 558 -13.07 -11.13 14.13
CA ILE A 558 -13.11 -10.24 12.96
C ILE A 558 -13.12 -8.80 13.46
N ILE A 559 -11.93 -8.30 13.80
CA ILE A 559 -11.73 -6.97 14.37
C ILE A 559 -10.75 -6.19 13.49
N PRO A 560 -11.12 -4.99 12.99
CA PRO A 560 -10.21 -4.14 12.22
C PRO A 560 -8.96 -3.77 13.02
N ALA A 561 -7.82 -3.61 12.34
CA ALA A 561 -6.61 -3.13 13.00
C ALA A 561 -6.80 -1.71 13.60
N GLY A 562 -7.57 -0.85 12.91
CA GLY A 562 -7.93 0.49 13.39
C GLY A 562 -8.60 0.45 14.77
N SER A 563 -9.59 -0.41 14.96
CA SER A 563 -10.33 -0.55 16.23
C SER A 563 -9.44 -0.97 17.40
N LYS A 564 -8.46 -1.86 17.16
CA LYS A 564 -7.45 -2.24 18.17
C LYS A 564 -6.53 -1.08 18.53
N ASN A 565 -6.14 -0.28 17.52
CA ASN A 565 -5.31 0.90 17.73
C ASN A 565 -6.06 2.00 18.48
N ASN A 566 -7.34 2.22 18.17
CA ASN A 566 -8.21 3.16 18.88
C ASN A 566 -8.30 2.77 20.36
N LEU A 567 -8.61 1.50 20.67
CA LEU A 567 -8.69 1.04 22.06
C LEU A 567 -7.37 1.27 22.80
N LYS A 568 -6.24 0.91 22.18
CA LYS A 568 -4.91 1.15 22.76
C LYS A 568 -4.63 2.63 23.01
N TRP A 569 -5.10 3.51 22.13
CA TRP A 569 -4.90 4.96 22.24
C TRP A 569 -5.67 5.57 23.39
N VAL A 570 -6.93 5.18 23.59
CA VAL A 570 -7.80 5.76 24.61
C VAL A 570 -7.65 5.11 25.99
N ASN A 571 -6.97 3.97 26.09
CA ASN A 571 -6.98 3.10 27.26
C ASN A 571 -6.65 3.80 28.59
N ASP A 572 -5.72 4.74 28.60
CA ASP A 572 -5.27 5.41 29.83
C ASP A 572 -6.26 6.48 30.33
N ASP A 573 -7.19 6.89 29.47
CA ASP A 573 -8.20 7.92 29.72
C ASP A 573 -9.56 7.31 30.09
N ILE A 574 -9.67 5.98 30.12
CA ILE A 574 -10.93 5.25 30.36
C ILE A 574 -10.86 4.37 31.61
N ILE A 575 -11.94 4.44 32.40
CA ILE A 575 -12.19 3.60 33.56
C ILE A 575 -13.30 2.60 33.17
N PHE A 576 -12.91 1.39 32.79
CA PHE A 576 -13.86 0.32 32.45
C PHE A 576 -14.38 -0.39 33.70
N ASP A 577 -15.67 -0.72 33.73
CA ASP A 577 -16.21 -1.69 34.68
C ASP A 577 -15.51 -3.06 34.53
N ALA A 578 -15.22 -3.72 35.65
CA ALA A 578 -14.51 -4.99 35.69
C ALA A 578 -15.25 -6.13 34.99
N GLN A 579 -16.57 -5.99 34.79
CA GLN A 579 -17.41 -6.99 34.11
C GLN A 579 -17.36 -6.90 32.58
N LEU A 580 -16.84 -5.80 32.01
CA LEU A 580 -16.74 -5.63 30.56
C LEU A 580 -15.64 -6.54 29.98
N SER A 581 -16.03 -7.36 28.99
CA SER A 581 -15.07 -8.20 28.27
C SER A 581 -14.20 -7.36 27.33
N ASP A 582 -13.07 -7.92 26.88
CA ASP A 582 -12.22 -7.22 25.91
C ASP A 582 -12.92 -7.00 24.56
N VAL A 583 -13.89 -7.85 24.20
CA VAL A 583 -14.75 -7.65 23.02
C VAL A 583 -15.64 -6.43 23.21
N ASP A 584 -16.23 -6.26 24.38
CA ASP A 584 -17.10 -5.11 24.69
C ASP A 584 -16.31 -3.79 24.63
N LYS A 585 -15.08 -3.78 25.17
CA LYS A 585 -14.17 -2.62 25.07
C LYS A 585 -13.82 -2.29 23.61
N ILE A 586 -13.54 -3.31 22.80
CA ILE A 586 -13.22 -3.12 21.37
C ILE A 586 -14.43 -2.60 20.58
N LEU A 587 -15.65 -3.05 20.89
CA LEU A 587 -16.86 -2.59 20.22
C LEU A 587 -17.05 -1.07 20.38
N LEU A 588 -16.79 -0.54 21.58
CA LEU A 588 -16.85 0.90 21.84
C LEU A 588 -15.73 1.69 21.14
N ALA A 589 -14.58 1.06 20.89
CA ALA A 589 -13.46 1.65 20.17
C ALA A 589 -13.49 1.39 18.65
N ASP A 590 -14.53 0.72 18.14
CA ASP A 590 -14.60 0.34 16.73
C ASP A 590 -14.59 1.57 15.82
N ALA A 591 -13.74 1.56 14.79
CA ALA A 591 -13.65 2.65 13.83
C ALA A 591 -14.96 2.73 13.03
N GLN A 592 -15.66 3.86 13.11
CA GLN A 592 -16.90 4.07 12.39
C GLN A 592 -16.65 4.78 11.06
N THR A 593 -17.38 4.41 10.02
CA THR A 593 -17.44 5.20 8.78
C THR A 593 -18.81 5.85 8.70
N SER A 594 -18.87 7.18 8.55
CA SER A 594 -20.13 7.93 8.46
C SER A 594 -21.13 7.61 9.59
N GLY A 595 -20.66 7.70 10.83
CA GLY A 595 -21.48 7.43 12.01
C GLY A 595 -22.48 8.55 12.31
N GLY A 596 -23.05 8.49 13.52
CA GLY A 596 -24.03 9.46 13.99
C GLY A 596 -23.39 10.61 14.74
N LEU A 597 -24.19 11.64 15.01
CA LEU A 597 -23.81 12.71 15.93
C LEU A 597 -23.80 12.19 17.38
N LEU A 598 -22.84 12.68 18.14
CA LEU A 598 -22.70 12.55 19.58
C LEU A 598 -23.00 13.91 20.21
N ILE A 599 -24.06 14.00 21.00
CA ILE A 599 -24.66 15.26 21.42
C ILE A 599 -24.68 15.35 22.94
N ALA A 600 -24.17 16.45 23.50
CA ALA A 600 -24.30 16.84 24.89
C ALA A 600 -25.46 17.85 25.02
N VAL A 601 -26.56 17.43 25.64
CA VAL A 601 -27.79 18.23 25.74
C VAL A 601 -28.21 18.43 27.18
N ASN A 602 -28.82 19.59 27.46
CA ASN A 602 -29.43 19.89 28.74
C ASN A 602 -30.35 18.73 29.21
N PRO A 603 -30.21 18.27 30.47
CA PRO A 603 -30.98 17.13 30.97
C PRO A 603 -32.50 17.33 30.96
N ASN A 604 -32.98 18.58 31.01
CA ASN A 604 -34.41 18.87 30.98
C ASN A 604 -35.04 18.66 29.59
N GLU A 605 -34.23 18.66 28.53
CA GLU A 605 -34.68 18.57 27.15
C GLU A 605 -34.27 17.25 26.47
N ALA A 606 -33.42 16.45 27.11
CA ALA A 606 -32.84 15.24 26.55
C ALA A 606 -33.87 14.20 26.08
N ASP A 607 -34.91 13.95 26.90
CA ASP A 607 -35.96 12.98 26.56
C ASP A 607 -36.82 13.47 25.38
N GLU A 608 -37.05 14.78 25.28
CA GLU A 608 -37.81 15.39 24.19
C GLU A 608 -37.02 15.34 22.88
N LEU A 609 -35.74 15.72 22.92
CA LEU A 609 -34.83 15.60 21.78
C LEU A 609 -34.72 14.14 21.31
N LEU A 610 -34.49 13.19 22.21
CA LEU A 610 -34.44 11.76 21.87
C LEU A 610 -35.75 11.31 21.20
N SER A 611 -36.89 11.72 21.75
CA SER A 611 -38.20 11.40 21.19
C SER A 611 -38.42 11.99 19.79
N GLU A 612 -38.01 13.24 19.54
CA GLU A 612 -38.10 13.86 18.21
C GLU A 612 -37.18 13.13 17.20
N LEU A 613 -35.95 12.77 17.60
CA LEU A 613 -35.02 12.03 16.75
C LEU A 613 -35.59 10.65 16.36
N LEU A 614 -36.13 9.90 17.33
CA LEU A 614 -36.76 8.61 17.11
C LEU A 614 -38.01 8.72 16.21
N ASN A 615 -38.85 9.72 16.43
CA ASN A 615 -40.06 9.97 15.62
C ASN A 615 -39.73 10.33 14.17
N LYS A 616 -38.58 10.96 13.92
CA LYS A 616 -38.04 11.22 12.58
C LYS A 616 -37.33 10.01 11.96
N GLY A 617 -37.33 8.86 12.65
CA GLY A 617 -36.83 7.59 12.12
C GLY A 617 -35.36 7.31 12.39
N LEU A 618 -34.67 8.14 13.18
CA LEU A 618 -33.28 7.87 13.59
C LEU A 618 -33.24 6.75 14.64
N LYS A 619 -32.12 6.03 14.70
CA LYS A 619 -31.85 4.99 15.70
C LYS A 619 -31.04 5.58 16.86
N ALA A 620 -31.54 6.69 17.40
CA ALA A 620 -30.89 7.43 18.47
C ALA A 620 -31.05 6.72 19.82
N SER A 621 -30.07 6.91 20.71
CA SER A 621 -30.11 6.40 22.08
C SER A 621 -29.46 7.39 23.04
N LEU A 622 -30.01 7.51 24.23
CA LEU A 622 -29.37 8.18 25.36
C LEU A 622 -28.42 7.19 26.02
N ILE A 623 -27.13 7.41 25.83
CA ILE A 623 -26.07 6.43 26.13
C ILE A 623 -25.30 6.75 27.40
N GLY A 624 -25.52 7.92 28.01
CA GLY A 624 -24.73 8.34 29.15
C GLY A 624 -25.02 9.77 29.58
N LYS A 625 -24.09 10.35 30.33
CA LYS A 625 -24.11 11.74 30.79
C LYS A 625 -22.71 12.28 31.05
N PHE A 626 -22.56 13.59 31.04
CA PHE A 626 -21.38 14.28 31.54
C PHE A 626 -21.48 14.49 33.05
N SER A 627 -20.34 14.52 33.71
CA SER A 627 -20.25 14.62 35.17
C SER A 627 -18.94 15.27 35.57
N ASP A 628 -18.96 16.10 36.61
CA ASP A 628 -17.72 16.62 37.23
C ASP A 628 -16.91 15.52 37.94
N ALA A 629 -17.45 14.29 38.01
CA ALA A 629 -16.73 13.13 38.48
C ALA A 629 -15.70 12.66 37.44
N ASN A 630 -14.42 12.66 37.83
CA ASN A 630 -13.27 12.28 36.99
C ASN A 630 -13.07 13.19 35.76
N PRO A 631 -12.75 14.49 35.96
CA PRO A 631 -12.49 15.43 34.87
C PRO A 631 -11.48 14.86 33.86
N GLY A 632 -11.79 15.01 32.57
CA GLY A 632 -10.93 14.53 31.49
C GLY A 632 -10.94 13.02 31.28
N LYS A 633 -11.79 12.24 31.97
CA LYS A 633 -11.86 10.79 31.85
C LYS A 633 -13.26 10.29 31.51
N ILE A 634 -13.31 9.12 30.91
CA ILE A 634 -14.56 8.41 30.59
C ILE A 634 -14.68 7.20 31.51
N ARG A 635 -15.81 7.06 32.19
CA ARG A 635 -16.17 5.84 32.93
C ARG A 635 -17.19 5.04 32.14
N VAL A 636 -16.89 3.79 31.82
CA VAL A 636 -17.81 2.89 31.13
C VAL A 636 -18.43 1.93 32.13
N LEU A 637 -19.75 1.99 32.27
CA LEU A 637 -20.58 1.19 33.16
C LEU A 637 -21.22 0.04 32.36
N LEU A 638 -21.43 -1.10 33.02
CA LEU A 638 -22.21 -2.22 32.48
C LEU A 638 -23.63 -2.18 33.05
#